data_AF-A0A1Y1RJY4-F1
#
_entry.id   AF-A0A1Y1RJY4-F1
#
_cell.length_a   1.000
_cell.length_b   1.000
_cell.length_c   1.000
_cell.angle_alpha   90.00
_cell.angle_beta   90.00
_cell.angle_gamma   90.00
#
_symmetry.space_group_name_H-M   'P 1'
#
loop_
_entity.id
_entity.type
_entity.pdbx_description
1 polymer ?
#
loop_
_entity_poly.entity_id
_entity_poly.type
_entity_poly.pdbx_seq_one_letter_code
_entity_poly.pdbx_strand_id
1 'polypeptide(L)'
;MKGKIICKSATGSDIDFIRRFKELILSTNHSDPRVRKTRKVLLITAAWRTSEFHEQHLKKTFNEIGIPSIYQSGFDVNIQNLSIYHLFKEFQEKCPDLYRIYHKKQETIKKIKQFYKAKNAELLSAYWKQVELMHRFYPDMELSEILSYKDDEENVSLHKMKSSEVEKLYFCRQIRNTLDNIILHDEQMVNVISDIERHFFHYSQVKKNKVYCDIRSALKRWILSANSIFILNGHIAILLNRLRFFGLRETMIEALHRGTNFFTIGTGAEILCRRALLLNKSDESLPNGDYFEFFDNGFGLLNTVQILPQDVSQIAIDNKELRTHIANRFNSHTCVCMDRSSYLFVENQVDDEQDRHEQRYIAVGESDYLYIFTKDGRLDKKRAGEPIFPDDEIKGFTRLIARDTSPQLCDLLKRVHHLDKIGSQTDIHRIAQEFIQEKNSPLKDDLTSTFFYYTSERSVQSVYLASSLGYGGGNNIFYQYKNTGIFYLPMEFSPVSRLEYKFVLNYKNGSHREILDPYNSHRASSPFGVNSVMTTLDYQPSLATFSPDKNSPNKKIAGHLQEIVFKSKIMGDRRRFKIHIPAGFSESGSKCGRGWEKGLPLVIFHDGYDYLTYSYLQNILDNMFHQQVVSPFFSVLSHPKNRIEEYGSSPKYAKFLTHELIPEVEKRYPILPGSENRCSVGASLGGLLSIYLIDTYPDVFGKAISQSGSFFMHKDGFKSLAEKHPRISKFVANFTRFPRKSAPKIVLTCGRFESLIYMNRIMVEALDRLNYDCYYYEYNDGHTWAGWGDTLPASLVHLFGKPSETISEDGLIVPAGLIGFSGENESAESADYAD
;
A
#
# COMPACT_ATOMS: atom_id res chain seq x y z
N MET A 1 11.76 -8.23 -24.29
CA MET A 1 10.61 -8.45 -25.22
C MET A 1 11.13 -8.37 -26.66
N LYS A 2 10.62 -9.19 -27.60
CA LYS A 2 11.11 -9.21 -29.00
C LYS A 2 10.53 -8.09 -29.88
N GLY A 3 9.38 -7.55 -29.49
CA GLY A 3 8.69 -6.47 -30.19
C GLY A 3 9.28 -5.11 -29.87
N LYS A 4 9.13 -4.18 -30.81
CA LYS A 4 9.60 -2.79 -30.70
C LYS A 4 8.42 -1.84 -30.51
N ILE A 5 8.64 -0.71 -29.84
CA ILE A 5 7.63 0.35 -29.66
C ILE A 5 8.14 1.61 -30.36
N ILE A 6 7.28 2.27 -31.13
CA ILE A 6 7.61 3.51 -31.84
C ILE A 6 6.53 4.51 -31.48
N CYS A 7 6.92 5.62 -30.87
CA CYS A 7 6.02 6.68 -30.45
C CYS A 7 6.22 7.92 -31.32
N LYS A 8 5.11 8.59 -31.64
CA LYS A 8 5.03 9.86 -32.37
C LYS A 8 4.12 10.83 -31.60
N SER A 9 4.35 12.13 -31.74
CA SER A 9 3.41 13.16 -31.26
C SER A 9 2.05 13.08 -31.97
N ALA A 10 1.03 13.76 -31.42
CA ALA A 10 -0.31 13.80 -32.01
C ALA A 10 -0.37 14.58 -33.33
N THR A 11 0.59 15.47 -33.58
CA THR A 11 0.72 16.23 -34.82
C THR A 11 1.55 15.53 -35.89
N GLY A 12 1.25 15.86 -37.15
CA GLY A 12 1.95 15.30 -38.32
C GLY A 12 1.16 14.17 -38.97
N SER A 13 1.55 13.78 -40.18
CA SER A 13 0.82 12.82 -41.01
C SER A 13 0.99 11.37 -40.50
N ASP A 14 -0.12 10.65 -40.31
CA ASP A 14 -0.10 9.22 -39.96
C ASP A 14 0.34 8.37 -41.16
N ILE A 15 0.08 8.86 -42.38
CA ILE A 15 0.54 8.23 -43.63
C ILE A 15 2.07 8.25 -43.70
N ASP A 16 2.67 9.39 -43.39
CA ASP A 16 4.14 9.53 -43.43
C ASP A 16 4.78 8.68 -42.34
N PHE A 17 4.14 8.56 -41.18
CA PHE A 17 4.58 7.65 -40.12
C PHE A 17 4.61 6.19 -40.59
N ILE A 18 3.55 5.72 -41.26
CA ILE A 18 3.49 4.36 -41.82
C ILE A 18 4.57 4.16 -42.90
N ARG A 19 4.71 5.11 -43.84
CA ARG A 19 5.68 5.02 -44.93
C ARG A 19 7.12 5.00 -44.41
N ARG A 20 7.41 5.83 -43.41
CA ARG A 20 8.74 5.95 -42.80
C ARG A 20 9.18 4.67 -42.13
N PHE A 21 8.29 4.03 -41.37
CA PHE A 21 8.60 2.78 -40.68
C PHE A 21 8.18 1.54 -41.46
N LYS A 22 7.97 1.65 -42.79
CA LYS A 22 7.57 0.54 -43.67
C LYS A 22 8.41 -0.72 -43.44
N GLU A 23 9.74 -0.59 -43.48
CA GLU A 23 10.62 -1.74 -43.35
C GLU A 23 10.41 -2.46 -42.01
N LEU A 24 10.20 -1.71 -40.92
CA LEU A 24 9.94 -2.28 -39.59
C LEU A 24 8.54 -2.90 -39.47
N ILE A 25 7.53 -2.30 -40.10
CA ILE A 25 6.18 -2.86 -40.17
C ILE A 25 6.20 -4.19 -40.93
N LEU A 26 7.01 -4.30 -41.99
CA LEU A 26 7.16 -5.51 -42.80
C LEU A 26 8.07 -6.57 -42.16
N SER A 27 9.01 -6.18 -41.29
CA SER A 27 10.05 -7.04 -40.68
C SER A 27 9.76 -7.43 -39.23
N THR A 28 8.58 -7.99 -38.98
CA THR A 28 8.19 -8.50 -37.65
C THR A 28 9.01 -9.71 -37.19
N ASN A 29 9.52 -9.65 -35.96
CA ASN A 29 10.22 -10.76 -35.28
C ASN A 29 9.27 -11.66 -34.48
N HIS A 30 7.99 -11.74 -34.89
CA HIS A 30 6.98 -12.52 -34.17
C HIS A 30 7.42 -13.99 -34.00
N SER A 31 7.31 -14.53 -32.80
CA SER A 31 7.82 -15.84 -32.39
C SER A 31 7.09 -16.99 -33.10
N ASP A 32 5.78 -16.85 -33.33
CA ASP A 32 4.99 -17.76 -34.17
C ASP A 32 5.20 -17.45 -35.67
N PRO A 33 5.81 -18.37 -36.46
CA PRO A 33 6.02 -18.18 -37.89
C PRO A 33 4.72 -18.03 -38.69
N ARG A 34 3.61 -18.61 -38.22
CA ARG A 34 2.30 -18.50 -38.90
C ARG A 34 1.78 -17.07 -38.80
N VAL A 35 1.87 -16.47 -37.62
CA VAL A 35 1.53 -15.05 -37.42
C VAL A 35 2.47 -14.18 -38.27
N ARG A 36 3.78 -14.45 -38.27
CA ARG A 36 4.77 -13.72 -39.08
C ARG A 36 4.39 -13.62 -40.56
N LYS A 37 3.87 -14.71 -41.15
CA LYS A 37 3.45 -14.74 -42.56
C LYS A 37 2.22 -13.88 -42.87
N THR A 38 1.36 -13.62 -41.89
CA THR A 38 0.11 -12.86 -42.13
C THR A 38 0.37 -11.37 -42.37
N ARG A 39 1.42 -10.80 -41.77
CA ARG A 39 1.66 -9.35 -41.73
C ARG A 39 0.44 -8.57 -41.23
N LYS A 40 -0.33 -9.19 -40.33
CA LYS A 40 -1.56 -8.63 -39.80
C LYS A 40 -1.29 -7.34 -39.04
N VAL A 41 -2.06 -6.30 -39.36
CA VAL A 41 -2.05 -5.00 -38.69
C VAL A 41 -3.33 -4.85 -37.89
N LEU A 42 -3.19 -4.47 -36.62
CA LEU A 42 -4.31 -4.19 -35.73
C LEU A 42 -4.31 -2.70 -35.37
N LEU A 43 -5.43 -2.02 -35.55
CA LEU A 43 -5.64 -0.62 -35.16
C LEU A 43 -6.45 -0.57 -33.86
N ILE A 44 -6.04 0.29 -32.93
CA ILE A 44 -6.73 0.55 -31.66
C ILE A 44 -7.03 2.05 -31.59
N THR A 45 -8.32 2.38 -31.68
CA THR A 45 -8.82 3.77 -31.72
C THR A 45 -9.71 4.10 -30.52
N ALA A 46 -9.65 5.35 -30.06
CA ALA A 46 -10.38 5.83 -28.89
C ALA A 46 -11.81 6.33 -29.18
N ALA A 47 -12.69 5.48 -29.73
CA ALA A 47 -14.13 5.77 -29.92
C ALA A 47 -14.52 7.02 -30.76
N TRP A 48 -15.27 6.75 -31.82
CA TRP A 48 -15.46 7.67 -32.94
C TRP A 48 -16.59 8.67 -32.63
N ARG A 49 -16.25 9.85 -32.11
CA ARG A 49 -17.19 10.96 -31.93
C ARG A 49 -17.08 11.90 -33.13
N THR A 50 -17.63 11.48 -34.27
CA THR A 50 -17.80 12.24 -35.53
C THR A 50 -16.50 12.76 -36.18
N SER A 51 -16.24 12.38 -37.44
CA SER A 51 -15.05 12.67 -38.29
C SER A 51 -13.88 11.68 -38.23
N GLU A 52 -13.79 10.79 -37.24
CA GLU A 52 -12.76 9.73 -37.19
C GLU A 52 -13.08 8.52 -38.10
N PHE A 53 -13.97 8.69 -39.11
CA PHE A 53 -14.52 7.58 -39.89
C PHE A 53 -13.57 6.98 -40.94
N HIS A 54 -12.48 7.67 -41.26
CA HIS A 54 -11.74 7.41 -42.49
C HIS A 54 -10.41 6.70 -42.27
N GLU A 55 -10.35 5.57 -41.57
CA GLU A 55 -9.16 4.68 -41.63
C GLU A 55 -8.85 4.17 -43.04
N GLN A 56 -9.74 4.42 -44.01
CA GLN A 56 -9.51 4.15 -45.43
C GLN A 56 -8.15 4.71 -45.90
N HIS A 57 -7.73 5.88 -45.44
CA HIS A 57 -6.41 6.42 -45.81
C HIS A 57 -5.27 5.57 -45.22
N LEU A 58 -5.39 5.09 -43.97
CA LEU A 58 -4.41 4.18 -43.35
C LEU A 58 -4.40 2.83 -44.07
N LYS A 59 -5.57 2.24 -44.35
CA LYS A 59 -5.71 0.99 -45.09
C LYS A 59 -5.09 1.11 -46.48
N LYS A 60 -5.40 2.18 -47.22
CA LYS A 60 -4.80 2.45 -48.53
C LYS A 60 -3.28 2.51 -48.42
N THR A 61 -2.76 3.21 -47.42
CA THR A 61 -1.31 3.30 -47.18
C THR A 61 -0.69 1.95 -46.85
N PHE A 62 -1.32 1.12 -46.02
CA PHE A 62 -0.85 -0.24 -45.74
C PHE A 62 -0.84 -1.13 -47.00
N ASN A 63 -1.87 -1.02 -47.85
CA ASN A 63 -1.91 -1.70 -49.15
C ASN A 63 -0.76 -1.23 -50.05
N GLU A 64 -0.51 0.08 -50.15
CA GLU A 64 0.60 0.68 -50.92
C GLU A 64 1.97 0.16 -50.47
N ILE A 65 2.18 -0.06 -49.16
CA ILE A 65 3.45 -0.58 -48.64
C ILE A 65 3.56 -2.11 -48.65
N GLY A 66 2.57 -2.83 -49.19
CA GLY A 66 2.63 -4.28 -49.39
C GLY A 66 1.98 -5.13 -48.28
N ILE A 67 1.02 -4.57 -47.55
CA ILE A 67 0.15 -5.29 -46.62
C ILE A 67 -1.29 -5.22 -47.16
N PRO A 68 -1.75 -6.27 -47.89
CA PRO A 68 -3.05 -6.21 -48.53
C PRO A 68 -4.19 -6.32 -47.52
N SER A 69 -5.26 -5.58 -47.75
CA SER A 69 -6.55 -5.83 -47.11
C SER A 69 -7.08 -7.21 -47.53
N ILE A 70 -7.57 -7.98 -46.56
CA ILE A 70 -8.17 -9.30 -46.82
C ILE A 70 -9.57 -9.28 -46.24
N TYR A 71 -10.59 -9.35 -47.11
CA TYR A 71 -11.98 -9.28 -46.66
C TYR A 71 -12.56 -10.68 -46.46
N GLN A 72 -13.14 -10.92 -45.29
CA GLN A 72 -13.96 -12.09 -44.99
C GLN A 72 -15.30 -11.62 -44.43
N SER A 73 -16.39 -12.08 -45.04
CA SER A 73 -17.76 -11.67 -44.67
C SER A 73 -17.97 -10.14 -44.63
N GLY A 74 -17.32 -9.42 -45.55
CA GLY A 74 -17.40 -7.95 -45.62
C GLY A 74 -16.47 -7.19 -44.67
N PHE A 75 -15.70 -7.87 -43.82
CA PHE A 75 -14.77 -7.24 -42.88
C PHE A 75 -13.31 -7.52 -43.24
N ASP A 76 -12.47 -6.50 -43.14
CA ASP A 76 -11.02 -6.65 -43.31
C ASP A 76 -10.43 -7.37 -42.10
N VAL A 77 -9.92 -8.59 -42.30
CA VAL A 77 -9.35 -9.44 -41.25
C VAL A 77 -7.83 -9.29 -41.14
N ASN A 78 -7.18 -8.61 -42.09
CA ASN A 78 -5.73 -8.42 -42.11
C ASN A 78 -5.31 -7.03 -41.66
N ILE A 79 -6.04 -5.98 -42.06
CA ILE A 79 -5.92 -4.63 -41.49
C ILE A 79 -7.17 -4.37 -40.66
N GLN A 80 -7.13 -4.88 -39.42
CA GLN A 80 -8.28 -4.98 -38.54
C GLN A 80 -8.30 -3.84 -37.54
N ASN A 81 -9.43 -3.16 -37.37
CA ASN A 81 -9.64 -2.27 -36.23
C ASN A 81 -10.28 -3.04 -35.07
N LEU A 82 -9.68 -2.95 -33.89
CA LEU A 82 -10.14 -3.59 -32.66
C LEU A 82 -11.54 -3.11 -32.24
N SER A 83 -11.97 -1.94 -32.70
CA SER A 83 -13.32 -1.37 -32.49
C SER A 83 -13.78 -1.42 -31.04
N ILE A 84 -12.84 -1.19 -30.11
CA ILE A 84 -13.03 -1.49 -28.68
C ILE A 84 -14.22 -0.75 -28.07
N TYR A 85 -14.55 0.42 -28.60
CA TYR A 85 -15.74 1.18 -28.23
C TYR A 85 -17.04 0.51 -28.68
N HIS A 86 -17.11 0.04 -29.92
CA HIS A 86 -18.29 -0.65 -30.46
C HIS A 86 -18.52 -1.98 -29.74
N LEU A 87 -17.45 -2.73 -29.44
CA LEU A 87 -17.55 -3.95 -28.62
C LEU A 87 -18.01 -3.65 -27.19
N PHE A 88 -17.61 -2.52 -26.64
CA PHE A 88 -18.14 -2.07 -25.35
C PHE A 88 -19.62 -1.64 -25.45
N LYS A 89 -20.04 -1.01 -26.55
CA LYS A 89 -21.47 -0.73 -26.82
C LYS A 89 -22.28 -2.01 -26.97
N GLU A 90 -21.75 -3.01 -27.67
CA GLU A 90 -22.38 -4.33 -27.78
C GLU A 90 -22.55 -4.96 -26.39
N PHE A 91 -21.53 -4.88 -25.53
CA PHE A 91 -21.65 -5.29 -24.13
C PHE A 91 -22.73 -4.50 -23.39
N GLN A 92 -22.81 -3.18 -23.60
CA GLN A 92 -23.85 -2.33 -23.00
C GLN A 92 -25.26 -2.75 -23.42
N GLU A 93 -25.47 -3.00 -24.71
CA GLU A 93 -26.77 -3.40 -25.27
C GLU A 93 -27.19 -4.80 -24.81
N LYS A 94 -26.26 -5.75 -24.79
CA LYS A 94 -26.52 -7.15 -24.41
C LYS A 94 -26.55 -7.38 -22.89
N CYS A 95 -25.89 -6.52 -22.11
CA CYS A 95 -25.78 -6.65 -20.66
C CYS A 95 -26.13 -5.33 -19.94
N PRO A 96 -27.36 -4.80 -20.09
CA PRO A 96 -27.74 -3.48 -19.58
C PRO A 96 -27.62 -3.35 -18.05
N ASP A 97 -27.89 -4.42 -17.29
CA ASP A 97 -27.76 -4.39 -15.83
C ASP A 97 -26.32 -4.26 -15.36
N LEU A 98 -25.40 -5.02 -15.97
CA LEU A 98 -23.97 -4.93 -15.66
C LEU A 98 -23.40 -3.60 -16.13
N TYR A 99 -23.89 -3.09 -17.26
CA TYR A 99 -23.55 -1.74 -17.72
C TYR A 99 -24.02 -0.68 -16.72
N ARG A 100 -25.23 -0.77 -16.16
CA ARG A 100 -25.72 0.17 -15.13
C ARG A 100 -24.80 0.20 -13.91
N ILE A 101 -24.32 -0.97 -13.45
CA ILE A 101 -23.35 -1.06 -12.34
C ILE A 101 -22.02 -0.43 -12.73
N TYR A 102 -21.51 -0.75 -13.92
CA TYR A 102 -20.30 -0.13 -14.47
C TYR A 102 -20.43 1.40 -14.58
N HIS A 103 -21.58 1.89 -15.04
CA HIS A 103 -21.86 3.31 -15.18
C HIS A 103 -21.86 4.00 -13.83
N LYS A 104 -22.55 3.44 -12.84
CA LYS A 104 -22.54 3.96 -11.45
C LYS A 104 -21.11 4.04 -10.90
N LYS A 105 -20.29 3.00 -11.13
CA LYS A 105 -18.86 3.01 -10.77
C LYS A 105 -18.12 4.17 -11.43
N GLN A 106 -18.33 4.41 -12.73
CA GLN A 106 -17.67 5.51 -13.44
C GLN A 106 -18.13 6.89 -12.95
N GLU A 107 -19.40 7.06 -12.59
CA GLU A 107 -19.88 8.29 -11.94
C GLU A 107 -19.22 8.54 -10.58
N THR A 108 -19.03 7.49 -9.77
CA THR A 108 -18.28 7.59 -8.51
C THR A 108 -16.83 8.00 -8.75
N ILE A 109 -16.14 7.37 -9.70
CA ILE A 109 -14.76 7.74 -10.06
C ILE A 109 -14.69 9.19 -10.54
N LYS A 110 -15.65 9.63 -11.37
CA LYS A 110 -15.72 11.01 -11.86
C LYS A 110 -15.83 12.02 -10.71
N LYS A 111 -16.69 11.76 -9.72
CA LYS A 111 -16.83 12.61 -8.52
C LYS A 111 -15.54 12.68 -7.69
N ILE A 112 -14.85 11.55 -7.52
CA ILE A 112 -13.56 11.50 -6.82
C ILE A 112 -12.51 12.33 -7.56
N LYS A 113 -12.42 12.17 -8.89
CA LYS A 113 -11.49 12.97 -9.71
C LYS A 113 -11.82 14.46 -9.66
N GLN A 114 -13.11 14.84 -9.59
CA GLN A 114 -13.52 16.23 -9.39
C GLN A 114 -13.07 16.79 -8.04
N PHE A 115 -13.24 16.03 -6.95
CA PHE A 115 -12.80 16.45 -5.62
C PHE A 115 -11.28 16.53 -5.50
N TYR A 116 -10.58 15.53 -6.04
CA TYR A 116 -9.12 15.54 -6.17
C TYR A 116 -8.65 16.78 -6.92
N LYS A 117 -9.27 17.08 -8.08
CA LYS A 117 -8.92 18.23 -8.92
C LYS A 117 -9.08 19.55 -8.17
N ALA A 118 -10.20 19.75 -7.50
CA ALA A 118 -10.45 20.96 -6.71
C ALA A 118 -9.40 21.15 -5.60
N LYS A 119 -9.15 20.11 -4.79
CA LYS A 119 -8.14 20.16 -3.73
C LYS A 119 -6.73 20.37 -4.26
N ASN A 120 -6.39 19.73 -5.37
CA ASN A 120 -5.05 19.78 -5.94
C ASN A 120 -4.78 21.10 -6.67
N ALA A 121 -5.79 21.75 -7.22
CA ALA A 121 -5.67 23.09 -7.79
C ALA A 121 -5.23 24.12 -6.73
N GLU A 122 -5.85 24.09 -5.54
CA GLU A 122 -5.47 24.95 -4.41
C GLU A 122 -4.02 24.72 -3.96
N LEU A 123 -3.61 23.45 -3.84
CA LEU A 123 -2.23 23.12 -3.50
C LEU A 123 -1.22 23.55 -4.56
N LEU A 124 -1.56 23.38 -5.85
CA LEU A 124 -0.72 23.86 -6.94
C LEU A 124 -0.62 25.39 -6.93
N SER A 125 -1.71 26.10 -6.60
CA SER A 125 -1.69 27.56 -6.44
C SER A 125 -0.79 27.99 -5.29
N ALA A 126 -0.92 27.34 -4.13
CA ALA A 126 -0.04 27.58 -2.98
C ALA A 126 1.44 27.29 -3.32
N TYR A 127 1.71 26.15 -3.95
CA TYR A 127 3.05 25.76 -4.39
C TYR A 127 3.68 26.81 -5.30
N TRP A 128 2.98 27.23 -6.36
CA TRP A 128 3.53 28.20 -7.31
C TRP A 128 3.67 29.60 -6.71
N LYS A 129 2.77 30.02 -5.82
CA LYS A 129 2.91 31.28 -5.05
C LYS A 129 4.15 31.24 -4.14
N GLN A 130 4.42 30.10 -3.49
CA GLN A 130 5.64 29.94 -2.67
C GLN A 130 6.91 29.98 -3.53
N VAL A 131 6.90 29.35 -4.70
CA VAL A 131 8.03 29.40 -5.65
C VAL A 131 8.26 30.84 -6.14
N GLU A 132 7.20 31.57 -6.48
CA GLU A 132 7.30 32.98 -6.89
C GLU A 132 7.85 33.87 -5.76
N LEU A 133 7.38 33.68 -4.52
CA LEU A 133 7.90 34.37 -3.35
C LEU A 133 9.39 34.06 -3.12
N MET A 134 9.78 32.80 -3.29
CA MET A 134 11.18 32.38 -3.18
C MET A 134 12.06 33.10 -4.20
N HIS A 135 11.61 33.21 -5.45
CA HIS A 135 12.32 33.95 -6.50
C HIS A 135 12.41 35.46 -6.19
N ARG A 136 11.43 36.04 -5.50
CA ARG A 136 11.51 37.45 -5.05
C ARG A 136 12.58 37.65 -3.96
N PHE A 137 12.71 36.70 -3.03
CA PHE A 137 13.69 36.78 -1.95
C PHE A 137 15.09 36.33 -2.38
N TYR A 138 15.19 35.35 -3.28
CA TYR A 138 16.44 34.77 -3.77
C TYR A 138 16.39 34.63 -5.30
N PRO A 139 16.59 35.73 -6.07
CA PRO A 139 16.42 35.75 -7.53
C PRO A 139 17.32 34.79 -8.31
N ASP A 140 18.47 34.42 -7.76
CA ASP A 140 19.45 33.55 -8.41
C ASP A 140 19.19 32.05 -8.18
N MET A 141 18.20 31.72 -7.33
CA MET A 141 17.96 30.34 -6.93
C MET A 141 16.98 29.63 -7.86
N GLU A 142 17.40 28.51 -8.45
CA GLU A 142 16.54 27.74 -9.35
C GLU A 142 15.65 26.76 -8.57
N LEU A 143 14.46 26.42 -9.09
CA LEU A 143 13.60 25.42 -8.44
C LEU A 143 14.26 24.05 -8.29
N SER A 144 15.15 23.67 -9.20
CA SER A 144 15.93 22.43 -9.05
C SER A 144 16.79 22.47 -7.79
N GLU A 145 17.38 23.63 -7.49
CA GLU A 145 18.16 23.84 -6.28
C GLU A 145 17.25 23.86 -5.04
N ILE A 146 16.09 24.52 -5.09
CA ILE A 146 15.09 24.54 -4.00
C ILE A 146 14.67 23.10 -3.65
N LEU A 147 14.28 22.32 -4.65
CA LEU A 147 13.77 20.96 -4.46
C LEU A 147 14.87 19.99 -4.04
N SER A 148 16.10 20.18 -4.52
CA SER A 148 17.27 19.36 -4.14
C SER A 148 18.03 19.87 -2.91
N TYR A 149 17.60 21.00 -2.32
CA TYR A 149 18.30 21.67 -1.24
C TYR A 149 18.48 20.71 -0.06
N LYS A 150 19.69 20.18 0.11
CA LYS A 150 19.94 19.10 1.05
C LYS A 150 19.63 19.54 2.47
N ASP A 151 18.86 18.72 3.17
CA ASP A 151 19.10 18.53 4.59
C ASP A 151 20.34 17.65 4.67
N ASP A 152 21.54 18.24 4.77
CA ASP A 152 22.70 17.44 5.14
C ASP A 152 22.43 16.88 6.55
N GLU A 153 22.17 15.58 6.57
CA GLU A 153 22.19 14.58 7.65
C GLU A 153 22.61 15.04 9.07
N GLU A 154 21.77 14.67 10.05
CA GLU A 154 22.08 14.36 11.47
C GLU A 154 22.88 15.35 12.36
N ASN A 155 23.36 16.49 11.89
CA ASN A 155 24.14 17.42 12.74
C ASN A 155 24.07 18.90 12.34
N VAL A 156 23.01 19.35 11.67
CA VAL A 156 22.80 20.79 11.43
C VAL A 156 22.36 21.46 12.73
N SER A 157 23.35 21.95 13.47
CA SER A 157 23.13 22.90 14.55
C SER A 157 22.58 24.19 13.98
N LEU A 158 21.24 24.37 14.03
CA LEU A 158 20.55 25.62 13.66
C LEU A 158 21.19 26.85 14.33
N HIS A 159 21.79 26.67 15.53
CA HIS A 159 22.50 27.71 16.28
C HIS A 159 23.85 28.15 15.67
N LYS A 160 24.37 27.45 14.65
CA LYS A 160 25.61 27.81 13.92
C LYS A 160 25.34 28.41 12.54
N MET A 161 24.10 28.39 12.07
CA MET A 161 23.70 28.96 10.78
C MET A 161 23.41 30.46 10.91
N LYS A 162 23.66 31.21 9.84
CA LYS A 162 23.19 32.60 9.77
C LYS A 162 21.67 32.61 9.62
N SER A 163 21.01 33.65 10.13
CA SER A 163 19.54 33.76 10.05
C SER A 163 19.02 33.63 8.60
N SER A 164 19.75 34.16 7.63
CA SER A 164 19.42 34.05 6.19
C SER A 164 19.52 32.62 5.63
N GLU A 165 20.34 31.76 6.22
CA GLU A 165 20.47 30.34 5.83
C GLU A 165 19.33 29.50 6.44
N VAL A 166 18.93 29.81 7.67
CA VAL A 166 17.77 29.19 8.34
C VAL A 166 16.47 29.56 7.62
N GLU A 167 16.31 30.82 7.25
CA GLU A 167 15.18 31.30 6.46
C GLU A 167 15.07 30.58 5.10
N LYS A 168 16.19 30.51 4.37
CA LYS A 168 16.28 29.80 3.09
C LYS A 168 15.94 28.31 3.22
N LEU A 169 16.46 27.65 4.26
CA LEU A 169 16.15 26.26 4.56
C LEU A 169 14.66 26.06 4.84
N TYR A 170 14.04 26.94 5.64
CA TYR A 170 12.62 26.88 5.95
C TYR A 170 11.77 26.98 4.68
N PHE A 171 12.03 27.95 3.80
CA PHE A 171 11.27 28.11 2.55
C PHE A 171 11.44 26.91 1.62
N CYS A 172 12.67 26.40 1.43
CA CYS A 172 12.91 25.19 0.63
C CYS A 172 12.12 23.98 1.15
N ARG A 173 12.08 23.78 2.48
CA ARG A 173 11.29 22.70 3.10
C ARG A 173 9.79 22.88 2.89
N GLN A 174 9.25 24.09 3.01
CA GLN A 174 7.82 24.33 2.79
C GLN A 174 7.39 24.06 1.34
N ILE A 175 8.20 24.49 0.36
CA ILE A 175 7.93 24.24 -1.06
C ILE A 175 7.96 22.73 -1.35
N ARG A 176 8.97 22.02 -0.81
CA ARG A 176 9.09 20.56 -0.96
C ARG A 176 7.92 19.83 -0.32
N ASN A 177 7.57 20.15 0.92
CA ASN A 177 6.42 19.56 1.62
C ASN A 177 5.11 19.76 0.85
N THR A 178 4.93 20.94 0.25
CA THR A 178 3.74 21.22 -0.58
C THR A 178 3.73 20.33 -1.83
N LEU A 179 4.88 20.15 -2.50
CA LEU A 179 5.02 19.23 -3.63
C LEU A 179 4.79 17.77 -3.23
N ASP A 180 5.34 17.33 -2.10
CA ASP A 180 5.17 15.97 -1.59
C ASP A 180 3.70 15.68 -1.24
N ASN A 181 2.98 16.67 -0.71
CA ASN A 181 1.53 16.57 -0.49
C ASN A 181 0.74 16.43 -1.80
N ILE A 182 1.14 17.13 -2.86
CA ILE A 182 0.54 16.98 -4.20
C ILE A 182 0.77 15.54 -4.71
N ILE A 183 2.00 15.02 -4.59
CA ILE A 183 2.35 13.65 -4.99
C ILE A 183 1.57 12.62 -4.16
N LEU A 184 1.47 12.83 -2.85
CA LEU A 184 0.69 11.98 -1.95
C LEU A 184 -0.79 11.95 -2.36
N HIS A 185 -1.37 13.08 -2.74
CA HIS A 185 -2.74 13.14 -3.25
C HIS A 185 -2.92 12.42 -4.58
N ASP A 186 -1.93 12.51 -5.49
CA ASP A 186 -1.91 11.72 -6.73
C ASP A 186 -2.02 10.22 -6.39
N GLU A 187 -1.23 9.72 -5.43
CA GLU A 187 -1.26 8.31 -4.99
C GLU A 187 -2.56 7.92 -4.28
N GLN A 188 -3.07 8.77 -3.38
CA GLN A 188 -4.33 8.52 -2.69
C GLN A 188 -5.49 8.38 -3.68
N MET A 189 -5.56 9.24 -4.70
CA MET A 189 -6.57 9.14 -5.74
C MET A 189 -6.47 7.81 -6.50
N VAL A 190 -5.25 7.39 -6.90
CA VAL A 190 -5.04 6.10 -7.57
C VAL A 190 -5.51 4.94 -6.71
N ASN A 191 -5.13 4.94 -5.42
CA ASN A 191 -5.45 3.84 -4.51
C ASN A 191 -6.96 3.69 -4.33
N VAL A 192 -7.68 4.79 -4.13
CA VAL A 192 -9.15 4.79 -4.02
C VAL A 192 -9.80 4.33 -5.33
N ILE A 193 -9.35 4.82 -6.49
CA ILE A 193 -9.89 4.38 -7.79
C ILE A 193 -9.63 2.89 -8.00
N SER A 194 -8.44 2.40 -7.67
CA SER A 194 -8.07 0.98 -7.76
C SER A 194 -8.95 0.11 -6.87
N ASP A 195 -9.27 0.57 -5.66
CA ASP A 195 -10.21 -0.11 -4.75
C ASP A 195 -11.62 -0.19 -5.35
N ILE A 196 -12.10 0.90 -5.94
CA ILE A 196 -13.40 0.96 -6.63
C ILE A 196 -13.43 0.01 -7.83
N GLU A 197 -12.34 -0.07 -8.61
CA GLU A 197 -12.24 -1.00 -9.73
C GLU A 197 -12.21 -2.45 -9.27
N ARG A 198 -11.42 -2.77 -8.23
CA ARG A 198 -11.38 -4.10 -7.61
C ARG A 198 -12.75 -4.51 -7.08
N HIS A 199 -13.42 -3.60 -6.38
CA HIS A 199 -14.79 -3.77 -5.92
C HIS A 199 -15.73 -4.06 -7.10
N PHE A 200 -15.74 -3.22 -8.12
CA PHE A 200 -16.58 -3.46 -9.30
C PHE A 200 -16.39 -4.86 -9.90
N PHE A 201 -15.14 -5.27 -10.17
CA PHE A 201 -14.88 -6.58 -10.77
C PHE A 201 -15.23 -7.75 -9.86
N HIS A 202 -15.08 -7.58 -8.54
CA HIS A 202 -15.42 -8.60 -7.55
C HIS A 202 -16.93 -8.78 -7.45
N TYR A 203 -17.67 -7.69 -7.21
CA TYR A 203 -19.10 -7.74 -6.88
C TYR A 203 -20.00 -7.88 -8.10
N SER A 204 -19.69 -7.25 -9.24
CA SER A 204 -20.51 -7.37 -10.45
C SER A 204 -20.45 -8.77 -11.07
N GLN A 205 -19.42 -9.57 -10.72
CA GLN A 205 -19.10 -10.85 -11.36
C GLN A 205 -19.00 -10.74 -12.89
N VAL A 206 -18.73 -9.55 -13.44
CA VAL A 206 -18.68 -9.29 -14.90
C VAL A 206 -17.68 -10.22 -15.60
N LYS A 207 -16.62 -10.64 -14.91
CA LYS A 207 -15.62 -11.60 -15.41
C LYS A 207 -16.16 -13.02 -15.65
N LYS A 208 -17.37 -13.35 -15.16
CA LYS A 208 -18.07 -14.62 -15.41
C LYS A 208 -19.18 -14.49 -16.44
N ASN A 209 -19.54 -13.26 -16.85
CA ASN A 209 -20.58 -13.04 -17.84
C ASN A 209 -20.12 -13.51 -19.23
N LYS A 210 -20.97 -14.28 -19.92
CA LYS A 210 -20.64 -14.90 -21.21
C LYS A 210 -20.28 -13.87 -22.28
N VAL A 211 -21.10 -12.83 -22.45
CA VAL A 211 -20.86 -11.76 -23.44
C VAL A 211 -19.52 -11.06 -23.19
N TYR A 212 -19.25 -10.70 -21.93
CA TYR A 212 -17.96 -10.13 -21.56
C TYR A 212 -16.78 -11.07 -21.86
N CYS A 213 -16.89 -12.35 -21.51
CA CYS A 213 -15.86 -13.36 -21.76
C CYS A 213 -15.61 -13.58 -23.27
N ASP A 214 -16.67 -13.61 -24.07
CA ASP A 214 -16.59 -13.81 -25.52
C ASP A 214 -15.88 -12.63 -26.19
N ILE A 215 -16.30 -11.41 -25.86
CA ILE A 215 -15.66 -10.17 -26.35
C ILE A 215 -14.20 -10.12 -25.90
N ARG A 216 -13.93 -10.34 -24.61
CA ARG A 216 -12.56 -10.32 -24.07
C ARG A 216 -11.67 -11.37 -24.74
N SER A 217 -12.19 -12.56 -25.00
CA SER A 217 -11.44 -13.64 -25.66
C SER A 217 -11.17 -13.30 -27.12
N ALA A 218 -12.11 -12.69 -27.82
CA ALA A 218 -11.91 -12.19 -29.19
C ALA A 218 -10.83 -11.11 -29.23
N LEU A 219 -10.92 -10.09 -28.36
CA LEU A 219 -9.93 -9.03 -28.21
C LEU A 219 -8.52 -9.61 -27.99
N LYS A 220 -8.38 -10.58 -27.08
CA LYS A 220 -7.11 -11.25 -26.83
C LYS A 220 -6.56 -11.98 -28.05
N ARG A 221 -7.40 -12.75 -28.74
CA ARG A 221 -6.99 -13.46 -29.96
C ARG A 221 -6.51 -12.49 -31.03
N TRP A 222 -7.24 -11.38 -31.24
CA TRP A 222 -6.85 -10.40 -32.25
C TRP A 222 -5.52 -9.73 -31.92
N ILE A 223 -5.32 -9.29 -30.67
CA ILE A 223 -4.06 -8.71 -30.20
C ILE A 223 -2.89 -9.69 -30.38
N LEU A 224 -3.04 -10.94 -29.94
CA LEU A 224 -1.97 -11.95 -30.02
C LEU A 224 -1.74 -12.51 -31.43
N SER A 225 -2.60 -12.17 -32.39
CA SER A 225 -2.47 -12.57 -33.80
C SER A 225 -1.86 -11.48 -34.68
N ALA A 226 -1.57 -10.30 -34.13
CA ALA A 226 -1.07 -9.17 -34.90
C ALA A 226 0.46 -9.20 -35.02
N ASN A 227 0.97 -8.72 -36.14
CA ASN A 227 2.39 -8.42 -36.32
C ASN A 227 2.73 -7.00 -35.87
N SER A 228 1.81 -6.09 -36.15
CA SER A 228 1.91 -4.68 -35.78
C SER A 228 0.60 -4.21 -35.16
N ILE A 229 0.69 -3.50 -34.04
CA ILE A 229 -0.43 -2.88 -33.35
C ILE A 229 -0.24 -1.37 -33.39
N PHE A 230 -1.20 -0.65 -33.97
CA PHE A 230 -1.25 0.80 -33.96
C PHE A 230 -2.21 1.26 -32.86
N ILE A 231 -1.73 2.10 -31.94
CA ILE A 231 -2.57 2.76 -30.94
C ILE A 231 -2.64 4.23 -31.31
N LEU A 232 -3.79 4.61 -31.87
CA LEU A 232 -3.97 5.95 -32.43
C LEU A 232 -4.31 6.97 -31.34
N ASN A 233 -4.18 8.24 -31.71
CA ASN A 233 -4.58 9.35 -30.86
C ASN A 233 -6.11 9.36 -30.61
N GLY A 234 -6.56 10.07 -29.58
CA GLY A 234 -7.98 10.30 -29.31
C GLY A 234 -8.28 10.48 -27.82
N HIS A 235 -9.54 10.32 -27.40
CA HIS A 235 -9.92 10.66 -26.03
C HIS A 235 -9.32 9.69 -24.98
N ILE A 236 -8.34 10.17 -24.19
CA ILE A 236 -7.57 9.36 -23.22
C ILE A 236 -8.44 8.58 -22.24
N ALA A 237 -9.45 9.23 -21.65
CA ALA A 237 -10.36 8.57 -20.71
C ALA A 237 -11.11 7.40 -21.36
N ILE A 238 -11.55 7.55 -22.61
CA ILE A 238 -12.27 6.47 -23.30
C ILE A 238 -11.31 5.32 -23.61
N LEU A 239 -10.17 5.62 -24.21
CA LEU A 239 -9.18 4.61 -24.58
C LEU A 239 -8.73 3.79 -23.37
N LEU A 240 -8.27 4.48 -22.31
CA LEU A 240 -7.76 3.85 -21.10
C LEU A 240 -8.85 3.03 -20.39
N ASN A 241 -10.05 3.59 -20.21
CA ASN A 241 -11.15 2.89 -19.54
C ASN A 241 -11.60 1.64 -20.29
N ARG A 242 -11.66 1.67 -21.63
CA ARG A 242 -12.10 0.51 -22.43
C ARG A 242 -11.06 -0.60 -22.41
N LEU A 243 -9.78 -0.25 -22.57
CA LEU A 243 -8.67 -1.22 -22.50
C LEU A 243 -8.56 -1.85 -21.10
N ARG A 244 -8.72 -1.06 -20.03
CA ARG A 244 -8.75 -1.54 -18.64
C ARG A 244 -9.98 -2.41 -18.35
N PHE A 245 -11.16 -2.00 -18.81
CA PHE A 245 -12.40 -2.76 -18.58
C PHE A 245 -12.29 -4.21 -19.05
N PHE A 246 -11.67 -4.45 -20.21
CA PHE A 246 -11.44 -5.80 -20.73
C PHE A 246 -10.15 -6.46 -20.22
N GLY A 247 -9.35 -5.76 -19.41
CA GLY A 247 -8.12 -6.27 -18.80
C GLY A 247 -7.08 -6.68 -19.84
N LEU A 248 -6.76 -5.77 -20.78
CA LEU A 248 -5.91 -6.06 -21.94
C LEU A 248 -4.42 -5.77 -21.74
N ARG A 249 -4.02 -5.16 -20.62
CA ARG A 249 -2.62 -4.86 -20.28
C ARG A 249 -1.69 -6.06 -20.47
N GLU A 250 -1.97 -7.16 -19.77
CA GLU A 250 -1.14 -8.38 -19.84
C GLU A 250 -1.10 -8.99 -21.24
N THR A 251 -2.17 -8.78 -22.02
CA THR A 251 -2.21 -9.26 -23.40
C THR A 251 -1.34 -8.41 -24.33
N MET A 252 -1.27 -7.10 -24.10
CA MET A 252 -0.37 -6.21 -24.83
C MET A 252 1.09 -6.49 -24.48
N ILE A 253 1.39 -6.73 -23.20
CA ILE A 253 2.71 -7.15 -22.73
C ILE A 253 3.10 -8.47 -23.40
N GLU A 254 2.22 -9.46 -23.40
CA GLU A 254 2.46 -10.74 -24.06
C GLU A 254 2.68 -10.58 -25.57
N ALA A 255 1.92 -9.72 -26.24
CA ALA A 255 2.12 -9.43 -27.67
C ALA A 255 3.52 -8.86 -27.96
N LEU A 256 4.00 -7.92 -27.14
CA LEU A 256 5.37 -7.41 -27.21
C LEU A 256 6.41 -8.51 -26.98
N HIS A 257 6.20 -9.39 -25.99
CA HIS A 257 7.10 -10.52 -25.74
C HIS A 257 7.18 -11.45 -26.94
N ARG A 258 6.04 -11.70 -27.60
CA ARG A 258 5.97 -12.52 -28.82
C ARG A 258 6.60 -11.87 -30.03
N GLY A 259 6.96 -10.59 -30.03
CA GLY A 259 7.57 -9.94 -31.20
C GLY A 259 6.61 -9.08 -32.03
N THR A 260 5.45 -8.72 -31.47
CA THR A 260 4.52 -7.76 -32.08
C THR A 260 5.09 -6.35 -31.92
N ASN A 261 5.16 -5.58 -33.00
CA ASN A 261 5.60 -4.18 -32.95
C ASN A 261 4.43 -3.25 -32.60
N PHE A 262 4.68 -2.22 -31.79
CA PHE A 262 3.68 -1.24 -31.37
C PHE A 262 4.02 0.12 -31.96
N PHE A 263 3.06 0.73 -32.62
CA PHE A 263 3.16 2.06 -33.23
C PHE A 263 2.14 2.97 -32.55
N THR A 264 2.59 3.97 -31.80
CA THR A 264 1.72 4.78 -30.94
C THR A 264 1.77 6.25 -31.31
N ILE A 265 0.62 6.92 -31.22
CA ILE A 265 0.45 8.31 -31.66
C ILE A 265 -0.26 9.09 -30.57
N GLY A 266 0.33 10.21 -30.14
CA GLY A 266 -0.26 11.12 -29.15
C GLY A 266 -0.66 10.40 -27.86
N THR A 267 -1.95 10.46 -27.52
CA THR A 267 -2.53 9.76 -26.36
C THR A 267 -2.23 8.26 -26.35
N GLY A 268 -2.10 7.62 -27.52
CA GLY A 268 -1.71 6.21 -27.61
C GLY A 268 -0.34 5.93 -27.00
N ALA A 269 0.59 6.89 -27.07
CA ALA A 269 1.91 6.80 -26.43
C ALA A 269 1.83 7.13 -24.93
N GLU A 270 1.06 8.15 -24.56
CA GLU A 270 0.86 8.57 -23.16
C GLU A 270 0.31 7.43 -22.29
N ILE A 271 -0.67 6.66 -22.78
CA ILE A 271 -1.24 5.55 -22.02
C ILE A 271 -0.28 4.37 -21.86
N LEU A 272 0.84 4.33 -22.58
CA LEU A 272 1.87 3.31 -22.38
C LEU A 272 2.85 3.69 -21.26
N CYS A 273 2.95 4.96 -20.89
CA CYS A 273 3.73 5.40 -19.74
C CYS A 273 3.13 4.91 -18.42
N ARG A 274 3.87 5.08 -17.31
CA ARG A 274 3.36 4.77 -15.96
C ARG A 274 2.26 5.75 -15.53
N ARG A 275 2.39 7.03 -15.88
CA ARG A 275 1.43 8.09 -15.58
C ARG A 275 0.83 8.63 -16.87
N ALA A 276 -0.49 8.81 -16.87
CA ALA A 276 -1.22 9.52 -17.89
C ALA A 276 -1.50 10.94 -17.39
N LEU A 277 -1.15 11.93 -18.20
CA LEU A 277 -1.28 13.34 -17.86
C LEU A 277 -2.37 13.99 -18.71
N LEU A 278 -3.00 15.03 -18.17
CA LEU A 278 -3.93 15.88 -18.91
C LEU A 278 -3.53 17.34 -18.76
N LEU A 279 -3.64 18.08 -19.85
CA LEU A 279 -3.60 19.54 -19.78
C LEU A 279 -4.97 20.05 -19.36
N ASN A 280 -5.01 20.85 -18.31
CA ASN A 280 -6.19 21.60 -17.93
C ASN A 280 -5.97 23.06 -18.31
N LYS A 281 -6.77 23.54 -19.27
CA LYS A 281 -6.75 24.95 -19.68
C LYS A 281 -7.70 25.72 -18.78
N SER A 282 -7.41 27.00 -18.53
CA SER A 282 -8.26 27.98 -17.84
C SER A 282 -8.40 27.85 -16.31
N ASP A 283 -7.35 28.17 -15.56
CA ASP A 283 -7.46 28.66 -14.18
C ASP A 283 -6.63 29.93 -13.99
N GLU A 284 -7.31 31.08 -13.98
CA GLU A 284 -6.72 32.41 -13.89
C GLU A 284 -6.02 32.67 -12.53
N SER A 285 -6.24 31.81 -11.53
CA SER A 285 -5.60 31.93 -10.20
C SER A 285 -4.16 31.42 -10.15
N LEU A 286 -3.67 30.83 -11.25
CA LEU A 286 -2.33 30.29 -11.39
C LEU A 286 -1.47 31.19 -12.31
N PRO A 287 -0.15 31.35 -12.04
CA PRO A 287 0.69 32.35 -12.72
C PRO A 287 0.77 32.26 -14.25
N ASN A 288 0.29 31.17 -14.87
CA ASN A 288 0.33 30.94 -16.32
C ASN A 288 -1.01 30.47 -16.95
N GLY A 289 -2.13 30.45 -16.21
CA GLY A 289 -3.47 30.08 -16.73
C GLY A 289 -3.68 28.61 -17.13
N ASP A 290 -2.61 27.91 -17.53
CA ASP A 290 -2.59 26.50 -17.92
C ASP A 290 -1.75 25.69 -16.92
N TYR A 291 -2.32 24.60 -16.38
CA TYR A 291 -1.59 23.65 -15.55
C TYR A 291 -1.94 22.22 -15.95
N PHE A 292 -1.03 21.28 -15.64
CA PHE A 292 -1.20 19.89 -15.99
C PHE A 292 -1.58 19.07 -14.75
N GLU A 293 -2.50 18.16 -14.95
CA GLU A 293 -3.05 17.30 -13.92
C GLU A 293 -2.61 15.86 -14.17
N PHE A 294 -2.34 15.17 -13.07
CA PHE A 294 -2.29 13.72 -13.11
C PHE A 294 -3.69 13.18 -13.38
N PHE A 295 -3.86 12.46 -14.48
CA PHE A 295 -5.16 11.91 -14.85
C PHE A 295 -5.40 10.55 -14.20
N ASP A 296 -4.47 9.61 -14.42
CA ASP A 296 -4.55 8.22 -13.94
C ASP A 296 -3.23 7.49 -14.23
N ASN A 297 -3.09 6.25 -13.75
CA ASN A 297 -1.99 5.40 -14.19
C ASN A 297 -2.16 4.96 -15.65
N GLY A 298 -1.08 4.95 -16.43
CA GLY A 298 -1.07 4.29 -17.73
C GLY A 298 -0.87 2.78 -17.59
N PHE A 299 -0.48 2.11 -18.67
CA PHE A 299 -0.19 0.67 -18.67
C PHE A 299 1.25 0.35 -18.25
N GLY A 300 2.15 1.33 -18.21
CA GLY A 300 3.54 1.11 -17.78
C GLY A 300 4.31 0.14 -18.68
N LEU A 301 4.04 0.16 -19.99
CA LEU A 301 4.86 -0.52 -21.01
C LEU A 301 6.15 0.28 -21.29
N LEU A 302 6.13 1.59 -21.02
CA LEU A 302 7.28 2.48 -20.96
C LEU A 302 7.49 2.85 -19.49
N ASN A 303 8.49 2.26 -18.84
CA ASN A 303 8.63 2.32 -17.39
C ASN A 303 9.70 3.34 -16.92
N THR A 304 10.63 3.73 -17.79
CA THR A 304 11.74 4.64 -17.46
C THR A 304 11.60 6.03 -18.08
N VAL A 305 10.66 6.21 -19.00
CA VAL A 305 10.38 7.51 -19.63
C VAL A 305 8.93 7.94 -19.43
N GLN A 306 8.74 9.24 -19.25
CA GLN A 306 7.42 9.88 -19.27
C GLN A 306 7.28 10.71 -20.53
N ILE A 307 6.44 10.25 -21.45
CA ILE A 307 6.08 11.03 -22.64
C ILE A 307 5.05 12.07 -22.20
N LEU A 308 5.31 13.33 -22.55
CA LEU A 308 4.38 14.42 -22.26
C LEU A 308 3.35 14.57 -23.39
N PRO A 309 2.11 14.96 -23.06
CA PRO A 309 1.15 15.40 -24.07
C PRO A 309 1.73 16.51 -24.94
N GLN A 310 1.30 16.60 -26.20
CA GLN A 310 1.88 17.56 -27.13
C GLN A 310 1.76 19.01 -26.66
N ASP A 311 0.57 19.42 -26.19
CA ASP A 311 0.35 20.78 -25.70
C ASP A 311 1.25 21.08 -24.49
N VAL A 312 1.46 20.09 -23.61
CA VAL A 312 2.40 20.20 -22.48
C VAL A 312 3.84 20.27 -22.96
N SER A 313 4.20 19.50 -24.00
CA SER A 313 5.54 19.48 -24.57
C SER A 313 5.96 20.86 -25.08
N GLN A 314 5.05 21.59 -25.73
CA GLN A 314 5.31 22.93 -26.23
C GLN A 314 5.63 23.91 -25.10
N ILE A 315 4.82 23.90 -24.03
CA ILE A 315 5.03 24.81 -22.88
C ILE A 315 6.30 24.41 -22.11
N ALA A 316 6.53 23.11 -21.91
CA ALA A 316 7.68 22.61 -21.17
C ALA A 316 9.01 22.90 -21.86
N ILE A 317 9.07 22.95 -23.19
CA ILE A 317 10.32 23.28 -23.91
C ILE A 317 10.83 24.69 -23.55
N ASP A 318 9.93 25.65 -23.35
CA ASP A 318 10.32 27.04 -23.09
C ASP A 318 10.36 27.40 -21.59
N ASN A 319 9.81 26.55 -20.72
CA ASN A 319 9.71 26.84 -19.28
C ASN A 319 10.51 25.84 -18.42
N LYS A 320 11.67 26.25 -17.89
CA LYS A 320 12.56 25.42 -17.05
C LYS A 320 11.92 25.02 -15.73
N GLU A 321 11.28 25.97 -15.05
CA GLU A 321 10.58 25.76 -13.79
C GLU A 321 9.49 24.69 -13.92
N LEU A 322 8.73 24.77 -15.02
CA LEU A 322 7.72 23.79 -15.37
C LEU A 322 8.32 22.39 -15.58
N ARG A 323 9.45 22.29 -16.30
CA ARG A 323 10.17 21.01 -16.49
C ARG A 323 10.60 20.41 -15.15
N THR A 324 11.21 21.22 -14.30
CA THR A 324 11.63 20.81 -12.96
C THR A 324 10.45 20.30 -12.16
N HIS A 325 9.33 21.02 -12.14
CA HIS A 325 8.11 20.61 -11.44
C HIS A 325 7.55 19.27 -11.98
N ILE A 326 7.39 19.13 -13.31
CA ILE A 326 6.89 17.90 -13.96
C ILE A 326 7.76 16.69 -13.59
N ALA A 327 9.08 16.82 -13.75
CA ALA A 327 10.01 15.72 -13.53
C ALA A 327 10.06 15.30 -12.04
N ASN A 328 9.97 16.27 -11.12
CA ASN A 328 9.94 15.98 -9.69
C ASN A 328 8.60 15.38 -9.25
N ARG A 329 7.46 15.95 -9.68
CA ARG A 329 6.11 15.46 -9.32
C ARG A 329 5.86 14.03 -9.78
N PHE A 330 6.18 13.69 -11.03
CA PHE A 330 5.88 12.35 -11.57
C PHE A 330 7.02 11.36 -11.41
N ASN A 331 8.02 11.70 -10.59
CA ASN A 331 9.21 10.89 -10.30
C ASN A 331 9.79 10.19 -11.54
N SER A 332 9.78 10.89 -12.67
CA SER A 332 10.17 10.32 -13.96
C SER A 332 11.67 10.51 -14.14
N HIS A 333 12.39 9.44 -14.50
CA HIS A 333 13.84 9.50 -14.74
C HIS A 333 14.14 10.46 -15.90
N THR A 334 13.40 10.31 -16.99
CA THR A 334 13.51 11.18 -18.16
C THR A 334 12.12 11.52 -18.68
N CYS A 335 11.81 12.81 -18.79
CA CYS A 335 10.63 13.29 -19.48
C CYS A 335 10.97 13.53 -20.95
N VAL A 336 10.07 13.14 -21.84
CA VAL A 336 10.24 13.22 -23.30
C VAL A 336 9.18 14.14 -23.89
N CYS A 337 9.63 15.21 -24.51
CA CYS A 337 8.85 16.11 -25.34
C CYS A 337 9.09 15.77 -26.82
N MET A 338 8.00 15.64 -27.57
CA MET A 338 8.04 15.35 -29.00
C MET A 338 7.33 16.45 -29.78
N ASP A 339 7.98 16.98 -30.80
CA ASP A 339 7.36 17.89 -31.78
C ASP A 339 6.77 17.11 -32.98
N ARG A 340 6.45 17.81 -34.09
CA ARG A 340 5.77 17.23 -35.26
C ARG A 340 6.59 16.17 -36.00
N SER A 341 7.92 16.23 -35.96
CA SER A 341 8.78 15.30 -36.69
C SER A 341 9.68 14.46 -35.78
N SER A 342 9.46 14.56 -34.47
CA SER A 342 10.07 13.71 -33.44
C SER A 342 9.48 12.30 -33.44
N TYR A 343 10.36 11.31 -33.37
CA TYR A 343 10.00 9.90 -33.22
C TYR A 343 10.87 9.25 -32.16
N LEU A 344 10.22 8.60 -31.20
CA LEU A 344 10.88 7.82 -30.16
C LEU A 344 10.82 6.35 -30.51
N PHE A 345 11.96 5.73 -30.70
CA PHE A 345 12.09 4.30 -30.91
C PHE A 345 12.52 3.61 -29.62
N VAL A 346 11.81 2.55 -29.24
CA VAL A 346 12.05 1.76 -28.03
C VAL A 346 12.22 0.30 -28.42
N GLU A 347 13.36 -0.27 -28.04
CA GLU A 347 13.60 -1.70 -28.17
C GLU A 347 14.13 -2.26 -26.86
N ASN A 348 13.95 -3.57 -26.65
CA ASN A 348 14.65 -4.21 -25.54
C ASN A 348 15.96 -4.75 -26.09
N GLN A 349 17.06 -4.26 -25.58
CA GLN A 349 18.34 -4.87 -25.84
C GLN A 349 18.51 -6.06 -24.90
N VAL A 350 18.96 -7.18 -25.46
CA VAL A 350 19.55 -8.26 -24.67
C VAL A 350 21.02 -7.89 -24.59
N ASP A 351 21.49 -7.58 -23.39
CA ASP A 351 22.93 -7.51 -23.17
C ASP A 351 23.44 -8.97 -23.13
N ASP A 352 24.02 -9.43 -24.24
CA ASP A 352 24.49 -10.81 -24.42
C ASP A 352 25.56 -11.20 -23.38
N GLU A 353 26.20 -10.23 -22.72
CA GLU A 353 27.17 -10.47 -21.64
C GLU A 353 26.52 -10.56 -20.25
N GLN A 354 25.31 -10.03 -20.04
CA GLN A 354 24.71 -9.81 -18.70
C GLN A 354 23.29 -10.40 -18.53
N ASP A 355 22.70 -11.02 -19.56
CA ASP A 355 21.34 -11.60 -19.58
C ASP A 355 20.28 -10.62 -19.02
N ARG A 356 20.44 -9.33 -19.35
CA ARG A 356 19.52 -8.25 -18.96
C ARG A 356 18.64 -7.84 -20.13
N HIS A 357 17.40 -7.50 -19.81
CA HIS A 357 16.46 -6.87 -20.72
C HIS A 357 16.28 -5.41 -20.33
N GLU A 358 16.99 -4.51 -21.02
CA GLU A 358 16.87 -3.07 -20.80
C GLU A 358 16.18 -2.40 -21.98
N GLN A 359 15.28 -1.46 -21.70
CA GLN A 359 14.65 -0.65 -22.75
C GLN A 359 15.65 0.40 -23.22
N ARG A 360 16.07 0.29 -24.48
CA ARG A 360 16.86 1.30 -25.16
C ARG A 360 15.93 2.25 -25.89
N TYR A 361 16.14 3.55 -25.66
CA TYR A 361 15.35 4.64 -26.22
C TYR A 361 16.24 5.44 -27.17
N ILE A 362 15.82 5.52 -28.44
CA ILE A 362 16.60 6.10 -29.53
C ILE A 362 15.74 7.14 -30.23
N ALA A 363 16.26 8.34 -30.41
CA ALA A 363 15.66 9.32 -31.30
C ALA A 363 15.90 8.88 -32.76
N VAL A 364 14.88 8.90 -33.61
CA VAL A 364 15.04 8.41 -35.01
C VAL A 364 14.55 9.41 -36.07
N GLY A 365 14.22 10.65 -35.72
CA GLY A 365 13.76 11.71 -36.65
C GLY A 365 14.87 12.34 -37.51
N GLU A 366 14.59 12.64 -38.78
CA GLU A 366 15.57 13.16 -39.75
C GLU A 366 15.91 14.65 -39.59
N SER A 367 14.99 15.46 -39.06
CA SER A 367 15.09 16.94 -39.12
C SER A 367 14.90 17.63 -37.77
N ASP A 368 14.23 16.98 -36.82
CA ASP A 368 13.84 17.56 -35.53
C ASP A 368 14.44 16.79 -34.35
N TYR A 369 14.57 17.47 -33.22
CA TYR A 369 15.16 16.93 -32.00
C TYR A 369 14.10 16.29 -31.12
N LEU A 370 14.45 15.17 -30.49
CA LEU A 370 13.71 14.71 -29.32
C LEU A 370 14.21 15.49 -28.10
N TYR A 371 13.31 16.20 -27.45
CA TYR A 371 13.63 17.06 -26.32
C TYR A 371 13.46 16.28 -25.02
N ILE A 372 14.50 16.26 -24.20
CA ILE A 372 14.51 15.48 -22.97
C ILE A 372 14.91 16.34 -21.79
N PHE A 373 14.36 16.03 -20.62
CA PHE A 373 14.78 16.67 -19.39
C PHE A 373 14.59 15.74 -18.20
N THR A 374 15.33 16.04 -17.14
CA THR A 374 15.26 15.32 -15.87
C THR A 374 14.85 16.28 -14.74
N LYS A 375 15.04 15.89 -13.49
CA LYS A 375 14.63 16.66 -12.31
C LYS A 375 15.39 17.97 -12.09
N ASP A 376 16.49 18.17 -12.79
CA ASP A 376 17.19 19.45 -12.84
C ASP A 376 16.54 20.47 -13.81
N GLY A 377 15.53 20.04 -14.58
CA GLY A 377 14.86 20.86 -15.58
C GLY A 377 15.75 21.25 -16.76
N ARG A 378 16.97 20.71 -16.86
CA ARG A 378 17.85 20.97 -18.01
C ARG A 378 17.28 20.28 -19.24
N LEU A 379 17.18 21.05 -20.32
CA LEU A 379 16.66 20.56 -21.59
C LEU A 379 17.80 20.14 -22.50
N ASP A 380 17.90 18.86 -22.79
CA ASP A 380 18.80 18.32 -23.79
C ASP A 380 18.04 17.98 -25.07
N LYS A 381 18.73 18.10 -26.22
CA LYS A 381 18.19 17.83 -27.55
C LYS A 381 18.89 16.62 -28.13
N LYS A 382 18.12 15.59 -28.53
CA LYS A 382 18.65 14.34 -29.08
C LYS A 382 18.37 14.25 -30.57
N ARG A 383 19.42 14.03 -31.36
CA ARG A 383 19.33 13.81 -32.83
C ARG A 383 19.11 12.34 -33.16
N ALA A 384 18.76 12.07 -34.43
CA ALA A 384 18.66 10.69 -34.92
C ALA A 384 19.89 9.84 -34.60
N GLY A 385 19.66 8.65 -34.04
CA GLY A 385 20.68 7.68 -33.66
C GLY A 385 21.23 7.88 -32.25
N GLU A 386 20.97 9.01 -31.60
CA GLU A 386 21.46 9.27 -30.24
C GLU A 386 20.59 8.54 -29.19
N PRO A 387 21.21 7.87 -28.20
CA PRO A 387 20.49 7.35 -27.05
C PRO A 387 19.98 8.50 -26.18
N ILE A 388 18.79 8.31 -25.62
CA ILE A 388 18.11 9.32 -24.81
C ILE A 388 18.67 9.40 -23.39
N PHE A 389 19.23 8.32 -22.87
CA PHE A 389 19.94 8.39 -21.59
C PHE A 389 21.32 9.04 -21.77
N PRO A 390 21.73 9.98 -20.91
CA PRO A 390 23.13 10.38 -20.79
C PRO A 390 24.03 9.16 -20.58
N ASP A 391 25.24 9.13 -21.14
CA ASP A 391 26.21 8.04 -20.88
C ASP A 391 26.56 7.91 -19.36
N ASP A 392 26.30 8.97 -18.59
CA ASP A 392 26.38 8.97 -17.12
C ASP A 392 25.10 8.49 -16.40
N GLU A 393 23.99 8.23 -17.10
CA GLU A 393 22.78 7.56 -16.58
C GLU A 393 22.75 6.05 -16.82
N ILE A 394 23.86 5.46 -17.30
CA ILE A 394 24.18 4.07 -16.93
C ILE A 394 24.41 3.98 -15.40
N LYS A 395 24.73 5.11 -14.74
CA LYS A 395 24.65 5.26 -13.27
C LYS A 395 23.21 5.50 -12.77
N GLY A 396 22.23 5.57 -13.65
CA GLY A 396 20.80 5.63 -13.36
C GLY A 396 20.29 4.33 -12.76
N PHE A 397 20.95 3.20 -13.02
CA PHE A 397 20.71 1.95 -12.28
C PHE A 397 21.01 2.13 -10.79
N THR A 398 22.03 2.93 -10.48
CA THR A 398 22.40 3.31 -9.13
C THR A 398 21.45 4.34 -8.50
N ARG A 399 20.71 5.13 -9.31
CA ARG A 399 19.66 6.06 -8.83
C ARG A 399 18.29 5.43 -8.69
N LEU A 400 17.96 4.41 -9.49
CA LEU A 400 16.75 3.59 -9.30
C LEU A 400 16.86 2.78 -8.01
N ILE A 401 18.07 2.32 -7.69
CA ILE A 401 18.41 1.79 -6.37
C ILE A 401 18.44 2.96 -5.35
N ALA A 402 19.04 4.12 -5.62
CA ALA A 402 19.16 5.19 -4.60
C ALA A 402 17.91 6.04 -4.30
N ARG A 403 16.83 5.93 -5.07
CA ARG A 403 15.57 6.63 -4.75
C ARG A 403 14.58 5.78 -3.99
N ASP A 404 14.49 4.52 -4.38
CA ASP A 404 13.52 3.62 -3.80
C ASP A 404 14.20 2.69 -2.79
N THR A 405 15.53 2.71 -2.57
CA THR A 405 16.26 1.75 -1.72
C THR A 405 17.30 2.44 -0.84
N SER A 406 17.66 1.84 0.29
CA SER A 406 18.65 2.37 1.24
C SER A 406 19.97 2.81 0.58
N PRO A 407 20.51 4.01 0.89
CA PRO A 407 21.84 4.45 0.45
C PRO A 407 22.94 3.42 0.74
N GLN A 408 22.79 2.67 1.83
CA GLN A 408 23.70 1.61 2.24
C GLN A 408 23.70 0.44 1.24
N LEU A 409 22.51 0.02 0.80
CA LEU A 409 22.39 -1.01 -0.24
C LEU A 409 22.86 -0.50 -1.60
N CYS A 410 22.68 0.79 -1.90
CA CYS A 410 23.22 1.37 -3.13
C CYS A 410 24.74 1.22 -3.21
N ASP A 411 25.45 1.45 -2.12
CA ASP A 411 26.90 1.31 -2.09
C ASP A 411 27.33 -0.13 -2.33
N LEU A 412 26.67 -1.10 -1.68
CA LEU A 412 26.88 -2.52 -1.95
C LEU A 412 26.65 -2.83 -3.44
N LEU A 413 25.52 -2.39 -3.99
CA LEU A 413 25.16 -2.71 -5.38
C LEU A 413 26.11 -2.06 -6.39
N LYS A 414 26.69 -0.88 -6.09
CA LYS A 414 27.80 -0.28 -6.85
C LYS A 414 29.05 -1.15 -6.82
N ARG A 415 29.49 -1.58 -5.62
CA ARG A 415 30.69 -2.42 -5.44
C ARG A 415 30.54 -3.75 -6.16
N VAL A 416 29.37 -4.38 -6.04
CA VAL A 416 29.04 -5.65 -6.70
C VAL A 416 28.89 -5.49 -8.21
N HIS A 417 28.45 -4.32 -8.70
CA HIS A 417 28.26 -4.09 -10.14
C HIS A 417 29.51 -4.36 -10.97
N HIS A 418 30.67 -3.90 -10.51
CA HIS A 418 31.95 -4.10 -11.20
C HIS A 418 32.40 -5.56 -11.18
N LEU A 419 32.18 -6.26 -10.07
CA LEU A 419 32.55 -7.67 -9.90
C LEU A 419 31.68 -8.62 -10.72
N ASP A 420 30.40 -8.29 -10.85
CA ASP A 420 29.45 -8.99 -11.72
C ASP A 420 29.85 -8.90 -13.20
N LYS A 421 30.33 -7.73 -13.67
CA LYS A 421 30.82 -7.55 -15.04
C LYS A 421 32.02 -8.43 -15.39
N ILE A 422 32.91 -8.67 -14.43
CA ILE A 422 34.10 -9.53 -14.63
C ILE A 422 33.84 -11.00 -14.25
N GLY A 423 32.59 -11.35 -13.92
CA GLY A 423 32.18 -12.72 -13.58
C GLY A 423 32.72 -13.25 -12.25
N SER A 424 33.23 -12.41 -11.34
CA SER A 424 33.85 -12.86 -10.09
C SER A 424 32.81 -13.14 -8.99
N GLN A 425 32.18 -14.31 -9.07
CA GLN A 425 31.18 -14.75 -8.07
C GLN A 425 31.76 -14.93 -6.67
N THR A 426 33.04 -15.29 -6.56
CA THR A 426 33.75 -15.42 -5.28
C THR A 426 33.87 -14.07 -4.57
N ASP A 427 34.23 -13.01 -5.30
CA ASP A 427 34.33 -11.67 -4.71
C ASP A 427 32.96 -11.08 -4.39
N ILE A 428 31.96 -11.33 -5.23
CA ILE A 428 30.56 -10.95 -4.94
C ILE A 428 30.12 -11.59 -3.63
N HIS A 429 30.38 -12.89 -3.46
CA HIS A 429 30.07 -13.58 -2.21
C HIS A 429 30.78 -12.96 -1.02
N ARG A 430 32.09 -12.69 -1.13
CA ARG A 430 32.86 -12.05 -0.07
C ARG A 430 32.30 -10.69 0.32
N ILE A 431 32.06 -9.79 -0.65
CA ILE A 431 31.54 -8.45 -0.37
C ILE A 431 30.12 -8.48 0.19
N ALA A 432 29.25 -9.36 -0.31
CA ALA A 432 27.91 -9.53 0.24
C ALA A 432 27.97 -10.00 1.70
N GLN A 433 28.87 -10.94 2.03
CA GLN A 433 29.09 -11.40 3.40
C GLN A 433 29.65 -10.30 4.31
N GLU A 434 30.60 -9.50 3.83
CA GLU A 434 31.11 -8.32 4.56
C GLU A 434 29.98 -7.34 4.88
N PHE A 435 29.13 -7.03 3.90
CA PHE A 435 27.98 -6.14 4.09
C PHE A 435 26.99 -6.68 5.12
N ILE A 436 26.69 -7.97 5.08
CA ILE A 436 25.82 -8.65 6.04
C ILE A 436 26.39 -8.59 7.47
N GLN A 437 27.71 -8.70 7.61
CA GLN A 437 28.36 -8.62 8.92
C GLN A 437 28.33 -7.21 9.49
N GLU A 438 28.39 -6.19 8.63
CA GLU A 438 28.40 -4.79 9.03
C GLU A 438 26.99 -4.23 9.28
N LYS A 439 25.99 -4.66 8.51
CA LYS A 439 24.64 -4.08 8.51
C LYS A 439 23.58 -5.06 9.02
N ASN A 440 22.67 -4.56 9.85
CA ASN A 440 21.49 -5.30 10.24
C ASN A 440 20.40 -5.23 9.16
N SER A 441 19.62 -6.30 9.00
CA SER A 441 18.42 -6.31 8.16
C SER A 441 17.14 -6.12 8.99
N PRO A 442 16.10 -5.44 8.47
CA PRO A 442 16.14 -4.63 7.25
C PRO A 442 16.97 -3.36 7.47
N LEU A 443 17.51 -2.80 6.39
CA LEU A 443 18.18 -1.51 6.41
C LEU A 443 17.11 -0.45 6.67
N LYS A 444 17.32 0.39 7.68
CA LYS A 444 16.35 1.40 8.11
C LYS A 444 16.88 2.78 7.71
N ASP A 445 16.14 3.43 6.83
CA ASP A 445 16.27 4.84 6.50
C ASP A 445 14.95 5.54 6.90
N ASP A 446 14.92 6.87 6.98
CA ASP A 446 13.82 7.71 7.53
C ASP A 446 12.41 7.06 7.49
N LEU A 447 11.76 7.03 6.32
CA LEU A 447 10.45 6.39 6.10
C LEU A 447 10.54 5.05 5.36
N THR A 448 11.74 4.63 4.93
CA THR A 448 11.92 3.46 4.07
C THR A 448 12.67 2.37 4.81
N SER A 449 12.07 1.18 4.90
CA SER A 449 12.76 -0.03 5.35
C SER A 449 13.04 -0.92 4.15
N THR A 450 14.33 -1.18 3.91
CA THR A 450 14.79 -2.04 2.82
C THR A 450 15.12 -3.44 3.35
N PHE A 451 14.29 -4.41 3.00
CA PHE A 451 14.57 -5.82 3.26
C PHE A 451 15.63 -6.34 2.30
N PHE A 452 16.57 -7.15 2.78
CA PHE A 452 17.70 -7.64 2.01
C PHE A 452 17.95 -9.13 2.26
N TYR A 453 18.23 -9.87 1.20
CA TYR A 453 18.59 -11.29 1.27
C TYR A 453 19.67 -11.63 0.25
N TYR A 454 20.66 -12.42 0.65
CA TYR A 454 21.71 -12.91 -0.24
C TYR A 454 21.82 -14.44 -0.17
N THR A 455 21.98 -15.08 -1.33
CA THR A 455 22.24 -16.52 -1.42
C THR A 455 23.18 -16.84 -2.58
N SER A 456 24.11 -17.77 -2.35
CA SER A 456 24.90 -18.38 -3.43
C SER A 456 24.17 -19.55 -4.11
N GLU A 457 22.98 -19.93 -3.61
CA GLU A 457 22.21 -21.05 -4.10
C GLU A 457 21.46 -20.69 -5.40
N ARG A 458 22.03 -21.07 -6.55
CA ARG A 458 21.47 -20.75 -7.88
C ARG A 458 20.12 -21.40 -8.21
N SER A 459 19.65 -22.32 -7.35
CA SER A 459 18.34 -22.96 -7.45
C SER A 459 17.21 -22.00 -7.01
N VAL A 460 17.51 -20.98 -6.20
CA VAL A 460 16.55 -19.95 -5.77
C VAL A 460 16.21 -19.06 -6.96
N GLN A 461 14.93 -19.01 -7.29
CA GLN A 461 14.38 -18.25 -8.41
C GLN A 461 13.81 -16.90 -7.97
N SER A 462 13.20 -16.84 -6.79
CA SER A 462 12.59 -15.60 -6.28
C SER A 462 12.45 -15.64 -4.76
N VAL A 463 12.39 -14.47 -4.15
CA VAL A 463 12.23 -14.28 -2.71
C VAL A 463 11.02 -13.39 -2.46
N TYR A 464 10.19 -13.77 -1.49
CA TYR A 464 8.98 -13.03 -1.11
C TYR A 464 9.03 -12.65 0.36
N LEU A 465 8.46 -11.50 0.69
CA LEU A 465 8.16 -11.11 2.05
C LEU A 465 6.82 -11.71 2.48
N ALA A 466 6.85 -12.66 3.42
CA ALA A 466 5.65 -13.14 4.10
C ALA A 466 5.42 -12.31 5.36
N SER A 467 4.33 -11.53 5.39
CA SER A 467 3.94 -10.71 6.54
C SER A 467 2.42 -10.50 6.60
N SER A 468 1.94 -9.78 7.61
CA SER A 468 0.52 -9.45 7.74
C SER A 468 -0.01 -8.58 6.59
N LEU A 469 0.86 -7.83 5.89
CA LEU A 469 0.55 -7.04 4.69
C LEU A 469 0.09 -7.89 3.49
N GLY A 470 0.22 -9.22 3.59
CA GLY A 470 -0.35 -10.19 2.66
C GLY A 470 0.66 -11.23 2.17
N TYR A 471 0.14 -12.30 1.58
CA TYR A 471 0.93 -13.36 0.92
C TYR A 471 0.67 -13.26 -0.59
N GLY A 472 1.71 -13.08 -1.40
CA GLY A 472 1.62 -13.27 -2.86
C GLY A 472 0.89 -12.20 -3.68
N GLY A 473 0.75 -10.96 -3.19
CA GLY A 473 0.46 -9.79 -4.04
C GLY A 473 1.74 -9.26 -4.67
N GLY A 474 1.69 -8.69 -5.88
CA GLY A 474 2.86 -8.25 -6.64
C GLY A 474 3.81 -7.24 -5.97
N ASN A 475 3.45 -6.70 -4.79
CA ASN A 475 4.25 -5.74 -4.01
C ASN A 475 5.15 -6.39 -2.95
N ASN A 476 5.11 -7.72 -2.77
CA ASN A 476 5.91 -8.41 -1.73
C ASN A 476 7.05 -9.26 -2.32
N ILE A 477 7.38 -9.05 -3.60
CA ILE A 477 8.40 -9.80 -4.33
C ILE A 477 9.69 -8.99 -4.28
N PHE A 478 10.79 -9.61 -3.85
CA PHE A 478 12.09 -8.97 -3.87
C PHE A 478 12.56 -8.76 -5.31
N TYR A 479 13.13 -7.60 -5.57
CA TYR A 479 13.94 -7.36 -6.75
C TYR A 479 15.21 -8.20 -6.66
N GLN A 480 15.49 -8.96 -7.72
CA GLN A 480 16.75 -9.66 -7.84
C GLN A 480 17.76 -8.75 -8.55
N TYR A 481 18.90 -8.50 -7.93
CA TYR A 481 20.00 -7.80 -8.58
C TYR A 481 20.74 -8.77 -9.50
N LYS A 482 20.27 -8.89 -10.74
CA LYS A 482 20.93 -9.69 -11.80
C LYS A 482 21.14 -11.14 -11.34
N ASN A 483 22.21 -11.80 -11.76
CA ASN A 483 22.56 -13.17 -11.35
C ASN A 483 23.54 -13.23 -10.17
N THR A 484 23.58 -12.19 -9.32
CA THR A 484 24.52 -12.13 -8.19
C THR A 484 24.03 -12.88 -6.95
N GLY A 485 22.76 -13.28 -6.91
CA GLY A 485 22.15 -13.90 -5.73
C GLY A 485 21.69 -12.89 -4.67
N ILE A 486 21.79 -11.59 -4.95
CA ILE A 486 21.29 -10.51 -4.09
C ILE A 486 19.83 -10.22 -4.42
N PHE A 487 19.00 -10.19 -3.39
CA PHE A 487 17.58 -9.86 -3.44
C PHE A 487 17.30 -8.70 -2.48
N TYR A 488 16.46 -7.75 -2.88
CA TYR A 488 16.07 -6.64 -2.02
C TYR A 488 14.63 -6.18 -2.26
N LEU A 489 13.98 -5.67 -1.22
CA LEU A 489 12.63 -5.12 -1.28
C LEU A 489 12.55 -3.88 -0.39
N PRO A 490 12.49 -2.69 -0.97
CA PRO A 490 12.19 -1.49 -0.20
C PRO A 490 10.69 -1.33 0.03
N MET A 491 10.35 -0.84 1.21
CA MET A 491 8.98 -0.57 1.62
C MET A 491 8.92 0.69 2.47
N GLU A 492 7.95 1.55 2.18
CA GLU A 492 7.67 2.73 2.99
C GLU A 492 6.75 2.39 4.17
N PHE A 493 7.06 2.97 5.33
CA PHE A 493 6.30 2.81 6.56
C PHE A 493 6.09 4.18 7.21
N SER A 494 5.01 4.34 7.98
CA SER A 494 4.88 5.50 8.86
C SER A 494 5.99 5.49 9.93
N PRO A 495 6.43 6.66 10.44
CA PRO A 495 7.59 6.77 11.34
C PRO A 495 7.53 5.88 12.58
N VAL A 496 6.32 5.57 13.05
CA VAL A 496 6.05 4.65 14.17
C VAL A 496 5.34 3.42 13.61
N SER A 497 6.08 2.43 13.14
CA SER A 497 5.56 1.18 12.58
C SER A 497 6.38 -0.03 13.03
N ARG A 498 5.69 -1.17 13.15
CA ARG A 498 6.28 -2.48 13.42
C ARG A 498 5.71 -3.52 12.46
N LEU A 499 6.52 -4.47 12.01
CA LEU A 499 6.10 -5.55 11.14
C LEU A 499 6.81 -6.85 11.50
N GLU A 500 6.06 -7.91 11.73
CA GLU A 500 6.57 -9.28 11.79
C GLU A 500 6.60 -9.92 10.40
N TYR A 501 7.71 -10.56 10.05
CA TYR A 501 7.90 -11.13 8.71
C TYR A 501 8.81 -12.36 8.68
N LYS A 502 8.73 -13.06 7.54
CA LYS A 502 9.65 -14.13 7.09
C LYS A 502 9.96 -13.95 5.60
N PHE A 503 11.02 -14.59 5.14
CA PHE A 503 11.30 -14.74 3.71
C PHE A 503 10.80 -16.08 3.19
N VAL A 504 10.20 -16.07 2.00
CA VAL A 504 9.82 -17.28 1.27
C VAL A 504 10.73 -17.41 0.07
N LEU A 505 11.59 -18.43 0.09
CA LEU A 505 12.48 -18.75 -1.03
C LEU A 505 11.75 -19.71 -1.97
N ASN A 506 11.55 -19.31 -3.21
CA ASN A 506 10.98 -20.15 -4.26
C ASN A 506 12.10 -20.68 -5.14
N TYR A 507 12.07 -21.99 -5.39
CA TYR A 507 13.09 -22.71 -6.14
C TYR A 507 12.63 -23.04 -7.56
N LYS A 508 13.59 -23.19 -8.50
CA LYS A 508 13.33 -23.49 -9.91
C LYS A 508 12.56 -24.79 -10.16
N ASN A 509 12.63 -25.75 -9.23
CA ASN A 509 11.88 -27.01 -9.27
C ASN A 509 10.42 -26.87 -8.81
N GLY A 510 9.97 -25.66 -8.44
CA GLY A 510 8.63 -25.38 -7.95
C GLY A 510 8.43 -25.55 -6.43
N SER A 511 9.46 -25.98 -5.68
CA SER A 511 9.37 -26.03 -4.21
C SER A 511 9.58 -24.65 -3.59
N HIS A 512 9.16 -24.48 -2.34
CA HIS A 512 9.39 -23.26 -1.57
C HIS A 512 9.82 -23.56 -0.13
N ARG A 513 10.49 -22.60 0.51
CA ARG A 513 10.91 -22.70 1.91
C ARG A 513 10.73 -21.36 2.62
N GLU A 514 10.08 -21.36 3.77
CA GLU A 514 10.06 -20.20 4.66
C GLU A 514 11.29 -20.18 5.56
N ILE A 515 11.92 -19.02 5.69
CA ILE A 515 13.04 -18.78 6.59
C ILE A 515 12.83 -17.47 7.36
N LEU A 516 13.42 -17.40 8.56
CA LEU A 516 13.62 -16.10 9.22
C LEU A 516 14.63 -15.30 8.41
N ASP A 517 14.56 -13.97 8.52
CA ASP A 517 15.64 -13.11 8.04
C ASP A 517 16.93 -13.45 8.83
N PRO A 518 17.93 -14.05 8.17
CA PRO A 518 19.14 -14.50 8.86
C PRO A 518 20.01 -13.35 9.38
N TYR A 519 19.77 -12.12 8.91
CA TYR A 519 20.60 -10.93 9.18
C TYR A 519 19.90 -9.92 10.10
N ASN A 520 18.65 -10.17 10.45
CA ASN A 520 17.99 -9.46 11.52
C ASN A 520 18.32 -10.19 12.83
N SER A 521 18.58 -9.52 13.95
CA SER A 521 18.66 -10.16 15.28
C SER A 521 17.37 -10.05 16.07
N HIS A 522 16.49 -9.11 15.70
CA HIS A 522 15.21 -8.89 16.36
C HIS A 522 14.21 -9.98 15.97
N ARG A 523 13.63 -10.61 16.99
CA ARG A 523 12.70 -11.72 16.86
C ARG A 523 11.50 -11.51 17.75
N ALA A 524 10.34 -11.93 17.26
CA ALA A 524 9.13 -12.06 18.05
C ALA A 524 8.74 -13.53 18.07
N SER A 525 8.54 -14.07 19.27
CA SER A 525 8.00 -15.41 19.44
C SER A 525 6.50 -15.33 19.59
N SER A 526 5.81 -16.35 19.10
CA SER A 526 4.37 -16.54 19.26
C SER A 526 4.06 -18.03 19.39
N PRO A 527 2.81 -18.41 19.73
CA PRO A 527 2.37 -19.80 19.66
C PRO A 527 2.51 -20.44 18.27
N PHE A 528 2.62 -19.63 17.20
CA PHE A 528 2.74 -20.07 15.81
C PHE A 528 4.19 -20.11 15.31
N GLY A 529 5.14 -19.98 16.23
CA GLY A 529 6.57 -19.94 15.94
C GLY A 529 7.14 -18.53 16.02
N VAL A 530 8.36 -18.41 15.49
CA VAL A 530 9.15 -17.18 15.56
C VAL A 530 9.08 -16.44 14.23
N ASN A 531 9.04 -15.11 14.29
CA ASN A 531 9.17 -14.20 13.15
C ASN A 531 10.34 -13.23 13.33
N SER A 532 10.88 -12.72 12.23
CA SER A 532 11.77 -11.55 12.23
C SER A 532 10.94 -10.29 12.42
N VAL A 533 11.51 -9.26 13.05
CA VAL A 533 10.79 -8.02 13.39
C VAL A 533 11.46 -6.83 12.74
N MET A 534 10.69 -6.08 11.95
CA MET A 534 11.06 -4.74 11.49
C MET A 534 10.37 -3.73 12.40
N THR A 535 11.11 -2.69 12.77
CA THR A 535 10.56 -1.49 13.40
C THR A 535 11.15 -0.28 12.69
N THR A 536 10.38 0.78 12.50
CA THR A 536 10.91 2.07 12.07
C THR A 536 11.65 2.77 13.21
N LEU A 537 12.35 3.86 12.93
CA LEU A 537 13.22 4.54 13.89
C LEU A 537 12.47 5.05 15.13
N ASP A 538 11.26 5.60 14.93
CA ASP A 538 10.49 6.19 16.04
C ASP A 538 9.58 5.19 16.76
N TYR A 539 9.58 3.92 16.34
CA TYR A 539 8.82 2.90 17.05
C TYR A 539 9.46 2.62 18.42
N GLN A 540 8.67 2.83 19.47
CA GLN A 540 8.99 2.45 20.84
C GLN A 540 7.87 1.55 21.38
N PRO A 541 8.18 0.37 21.94
CA PRO A 541 7.22 -0.41 22.70
C PRO A 541 6.66 0.42 23.86
N SER A 542 5.47 0.07 24.33
CA SER A 542 4.90 0.75 25.49
C SER A 542 5.81 0.63 26.71
N LEU A 543 6.04 1.74 27.41
CA LEU A 543 6.89 1.78 28.61
C LEU A 543 6.42 0.80 29.70
N ALA A 544 5.13 0.49 29.73
CA ALA A 544 4.54 -0.48 30.66
C ALA A 544 5.03 -1.92 30.41
N THR A 545 5.50 -2.26 29.20
CA THR A 545 5.99 -3.61 28.86
C THR A 545 7.39 -3.90 29.42
N PHE A 546 8.18 -2.84 29.70
CA PHE A 546 9.54 -2.99 30.16
C PHE A 546 9.59 -3.51 31.60
N SER A 547 10.60 -4.32 31.88
CA SER A 547 10.92 -4.64 33.27
C SER A 547 11.58 -3.41 33.90
N PRO A 548 11.16 -2.96 35.09
CA PRO A 548 11.83 -1.85 35.76
C PRO A 548 13.31 -2.18 36.02
N ASP A 549 14.18 -1.19 35.86
CA ASP A 549 15.63 -1.33 36.01
C ASP A 549 15.99 -1.95 37.37
N LYS A 550 16.88 -2.95 37.37
CA LYS A 550 17.37 -3.60 38.59
C LYS A 550 18.09 -2.61 39.53
N ASN A 551 18.57 -1.49 39.00
CA ASN A 551 19.25 -0.44 39.74
C ASN A 551 18.34 0.73 40.14
N SER A 552 17.03 0.65 39.87
CA SER A 552 16.09 1.68 40.33
C SER A 552 15.97 1.67 41.86
N PRO A 553 16.05 2.84 42.53
CA PRO A 553 15.90 2.94 43.99
C PRO A 553 14.51 2.48 44.47
N ASN A 554 13.52 2.37 43.57
CA ASN A 554 12.22 1.78 43.84
C ASN A 554 12.27 0.26 43.66
N LYS A 555 12.51 -0.44 44.77
CA LYS A 555 12.48 -1.91 44.87
C LYS A 555 11.17 -2.46 44.27
N LYS A 556 11.27 -3.44 43.36
CA LYS A 556 10.15 -4.12 42.66
C LYS A 556 9.00 -4.49 43.63
N ILE A 557 7.88 -3.77 43.55
CA ILE A 557 6.61 -4.17 44.18
C ILE A 557 5.83 -4.96 43.11
N ALA A 558 6.13 -6.25 42.97
CA ALA A 558 5.53 -7.11 41.94
C ALA A 558 4.34 -7.92 42.47
N GLY A 559 3.34 -8.11 41.60
CA GLY A 559 2.23 -9.00 41.86
C GLY A 559 2.67 -10.46 41.89
N HIS A 560 1.82 -11.30 42.48
CA HIS A 560 2.04 -12.75 42.55
C HIS A 560 1.16 -13.48 41.53
N LEU A 561 1.71 -14.50 40.87
CA LEU A 561 0.94 -15.40 40.00
C LEU A 561 0.68 -16.70 40.74
N GLN A 562 -0.59 -16.97 41.06
CA GLN A 562 -1.04 -18.21 41.69
C GLN A 562 -1.78 -19.09 40.70
N GLU A 563 -1.45 -20.38 40.65
CA GLU A 563 -2.13 -21.32 39.78
C GLU A 563 -3.29 -22.01 40.50
N ILE A 564 -4.43 -22.12 39.82
CA ILE A 564 -5.62 -22.81 40.31
C ILE A 564 -6.02 -23.88 39.31
N VAL A 565 -6.35 -25.07 39.83
CA VAL A 565 -6.87 -26.19 39.05
C VAL A 565 -8.12 -26.74 39.72
N PHE A 566 -9.21 -26.83 38.97
CA PHE A 566 -10.43 -27.48 39.44
C PHE A 566 -11.12 -28.28 38.33
N LYS A 567 -12.00 -29.21 38.71
CA LYS A 567 -12.79 -30.01 37.76
C LYS A 567 -14.08 -29.26 37.45
N SER A 568 -14.25 -28.84 36.20
CA SER A 568 -15.46 -28.19 35.71
C SER A 568 -16.56 -29.21 35.46
N LYS A 569 -17.77 -28.96 35.95
CA LYS A 569 -18.93 -29.81 35.65
C LYS A 569 -19.49 -29.45 34.28
N ILE A 570 -19.53 -28.17 33.93
CA ILE A 570 -20.00 -27.68 32.62
C ILE A 570 -19.09 -28.17 31.50
N MET A 571 -17.77 -28.04 31.63
CA MET A 571 -16.82 -28.45 30.60
C MET A 571 -16.56 -29.97 30.61
N GLY A 572 -16.73 -30.62 31.76
CA GLY A 572 -16.58 -32.07 31.93
C GLY A 572 -15.13 -32.51 32.18
N ASP A 573 -14.22 -31.57 32.42
CA ASP A 573 -12.79 -31.83 32.51
C ASP A 573 -12.10 -30.92 33.55
N ARG A 574 -10.81 -31.17 33.82
CA ARG A 574 -10.01 -30.29 34.67
C ARG A 574 -9.58 -29.05 33.90
N ARG A 575 -9.75 -27.88 34.53
CA ARG A 575 -9.41 -26.57 34.00
C ARG A 575 -8.35 -25.92 34.88
N ARG A 576 -7.40 -25.25 34.25
CA ARG A 576 -6.20 -24.67 34.86
C ARG A 576 -6.13 -23.20 34.47
N PHE A 577 -5.90 -22.34 35.46
CA PHE A 577 -5.83 -20.88 35.30
C PHE A 577 -4.72 -20.33 36.19
N LYS A 578 -4.16 -19.19 35.80
CA LYS A 578 -3.34 -18.37 36.70
C LYS A 578 -4.13 -17.16 37.15
N ILE A 579 -3.94 -16.75 38.39
CA ILE A 579 -4.49 -15.52 38.94
C ILE A 579 -3.31 -14.61 39.23
N HIS A 580 -3.29 -13.44 38.62
CA HIS A 580 -2.42 -12.35 39.01
C HIS A 580 -3.09 -11.60 40.17
N ILE A 581 -2.37 -11.58 41.29
CA ILE A 581 -2.74 -10.92 42.53
C ILE A 581 -1.90 -9.64 42.61
N PRO A 582 -2.51 -8.45 42.65
CA PRO A 582 -1.78 -7.20 42.74
C PRO A 582 -0.83 -7.15 43.93
N ALA A 583 0.29 -6.46 43.74
CA ALA A 583 1.34 -6.37 44.72
C ALA A 583 0.86 -5.69 46.01
N GLY A 584 1.28 -6.24 47.16
CA GLY A 584 0.91 -5.81 48.50
C GLY A 584 -0.30 -6.53 49.08
N PHE A 585 -1.07 -7.30 48.28
CA PHE A 585 -2.21 -8.10 48.74
C PHE A 585 -1.71 -9.31 49.54
N SER A 586 -2.09 -9.38 50.83
CA SER A 586 -1.74 -10.49 51.73
C SER A 586 -2.92 -11.45 51.86
N GLU A 587 -2.71 -12.74 51.58
CA GLU A 587 -3.69 -13.81 51.80
C GLU A 587 -4.08 -13.95 53.29
N SER A 588 -3.20 -13.53 54.22
CA SER A 588 -3.55 -13.44 55.63
C SER A 588 -4.29 -12.12 55.88
N GLY A 589 -5.60 -12.21 56.09
CA GLY A 589 -6.54 -11.08 56.24
C GLY A 589 -6.31 -10.18 57.46
N SER A 590 -5.07 -9.93 57.86
CA SER A 590 -4.74 -9.19 59.09
C SER A 590 -3.98 -7.87 58.86
N LYS A 591 -3.35 -7.62 57.71
CA LYS A 591 -2.77 -6.29 57.37
C LYS A 591 -2.66 -6.08 55.85
N CYS A 592 -3.77 -5.76 55.19
CA CYS A 592 -3.71 -5.23 53.82
C CYS A 592 -3.25 -3.77 53.88
N GLY A 593 -2.24 -3.39 53.10
CA GLY A 593 -1.92 -1.97 52.90
C GLY A 593 -3.12 -1.22 52.32
N ARG A 594 -3.36 0.00 52.82
CA ARG A 594 -4.43 0.97 52.47
C ARG A 594 -5.50 0.48 51.47
N GLY A 595 -6.69 0.12 51.96
CA GLY A 595 -7.96 0.31 51.22
C GLY A 595 -8.62 -0.90 50.52
N TRP A 596 -8.06 -2.11 50.59
CA TRP A 596 -8.62 -3.28 49.87
C TRP A 596 -9.66 -4.10 50.65
N GLU A 597 -10.07 -3.64 51.83
CA GLU A 597 -11.09 -4.29 52.66
C GLU A 597 -12.45 -4.43 51.96
N LYS A 598 -12.71 -3.60 50.94
CA LYS A 598 -13.94 -3.62 50.14
C LYS A 598 -13.88 -4.56 48.92
N GLY A 599 -12.72 -5.17 48.63
CA GLY A 599 -12.49 -5.98 47.44
C GLY A 599 -12.02 -5.19 46.21
N LEU A 600 -11.64 -5.90 45.15
CA LEU A 600 -11.11 -5.34 43.90
C LEU A 600 -11.89 -5.80 42.67
N PRO A 601 -11.85 -5.06 41.55
CA PRO A 601 -12.41 -5.51 40.27
C PRO A 601 -11.75 -6.82 39.78
N LEU A 602 -12.43 -7.48 38.84
CA LEU A 602 -11.96 -8.72 38.20
C LEU A 602 -11.83 -8.55 36.68
N VAL A 603 -10.68 -8.90 36.14
CA VAL A 603 -10.42 -8.91 34.70
C VAL A 603 -10.09 -10.33 34.24
N ILE A 604 -10.79 -10.83 33.23
CA ILE A 604 -10.53 -12.14 32.64
C ILE A 604 -9.80 -11.95 31.31
N PHE A 605 -8.58 -12.45 31.22
CA PHE A 605 -7.79 -12.49 29.99
C PHE A 605 -7.94 -13.85 29.31
N HIS A 606 -8.51 -13.83 28.11
CA HIS A 606 -8.56 -14.98 27.20
C HIS A 606 -7.21 -15.14 26.50
N ASP A 607 -6.76 -16.38 26.33
CA ASP A 607 -5.36 -16.69 26.02
C ASP A 607 -4.36 -16.08 27.02
N GLY A 608 -4.74 -16.01 28.31
CA GLY A 608 -4.00 -15.28 29.33
C GLY A 608 -2.55 -15.74 29.53
N TYR A 609 -2.22 -17.00 29.18
CA TYR A 609 -0.84 -17.50 29.25
C TYR A 609 0.01 -16.90 28.12
N ASP A 610 -0.59 -16.70 26.94
CA ASP A 610 0.07 -16.06 25.81
C ASP A 610 0.24 -14.56 26.07
N TYR A 611 -0.75 -13.89 26.68
CA TYR A 611 -0.59 -12.51 27.14
C TYR A 611 0.57 -12.36 28.15
N LEU A 612 0.72 -13.29 29.09
CA LEU A 612 1.85 -13.30 30.02
C LEU A 612 3.19 -13.41 29.29
N THR A 613 3.28 -14.33 28.35
CA THR A 613 4.55 -14.69 27.71
C THR A 613 4.94 -13.73 26.59
N TYR A 614 4.00 -13.33 25.74
CA TYR A 614 4.28 -12.63 24.48
C TYR A 614 3.87 -11.15 24.48
N SER A 615 3.01 -10.72 25.42
CA SER A 615 2.64 -9.30 25.61
C SER A 615 3.19 -8.71 26.91
N TYR A 616 3.98 -9.46 27.67
CA TYR A 616 4.55 -9.01 28.95
C TYR A 616 3.49 -8.56 29.97
N LEU A 617 2.33 -9.23 30.01
CA LEU A 617 1.17 -8.79 30.80
C LEU A 617 1.49 -8.49 32.27
N GLN A 618 2.28 -9.33 32.95
CA GLN A 618 2.60 -9.08 34.35
C GLN A 618 3.38 -7.77 34.54
N ASN A 619 4.32 -7.46 33.65
CA ASN A 619 5.05 -6.19 33.71
C ASN A 619 4.10 -5.01 33.50
N ILE A 620 3.21 -5.12 32.51
CA ILE A 620 2.20 -4.09 32.24
C ILE A 620 1.39 -3.80 33.50
N LEU A 621 0.81 -4.84 34.10
CA LEU A 621 -0.04 -4.68 35.29
C LEU A 621 0.75 -4.14 36.48
N ASP A 622 1.89 -4.74 36.80
CA ASP A 622 2.71 -4.34 37.95
C ASP A 622 3.18 -2.88 37.82
N ASN A 623 3.63 -2.46 36.63
CA ASN A 623 4.06 -1.09 36.37
C ASN A 623 2.89 -0.09 36.47
N MET A 624 1.75 -0.40 35.84
CA MET A 624 0.58 0.48 35.87
C MET A 624 0.00 0.62 37.28
N PHE A 625 0.00 -0.44 38.07
CA PHE A 625 -0.45 -0.40 39.47
C PHE A 625 0.53 0.35 40.35
N HIS A 626 1.83 0.16 40.16
CA HIS A 626 2.87 0.88 40.89
C HIS A 626 2.81 2.38 40.63
N GLN A 627 2.65 2.78 39.37
CA GLN A 627 2.49 4.18 38.94
C GLN A 627 1.10 4.75 39.24
N GLN A 628 0.17 3.92 39.73
CA GLN A 628 -1.20 4.30 40.07
C GLN A 628 -2.03 4.89 38.92
N VAL A 629 -1.63 4.66 37.66
CA VAL A 629 -2.35 5.10 36.46
C VAL A 629 -3.69 4.37 36.35
N VAL A 630 -3.75 3.13 36.83
CA VAL A 630 -4.96 2.31 36.88
C VAL A 630 -5.15 1.76 38.30
N SER A 631 -6.41 1.72 38.76
CA SER A 631 -6.75 1.09 40.04
C SER A 631 -6.45 -0.43 39.99
N PRO A 632 -5.81 -1.02 41.01
CA PRO A 632 -5.51 -2.45 41.03
C PRO A 632 -6.75 -3.35 40.86
N PHE A 633 -6.58 -4.49 40.19
CA PHE A 633 -7.61 -5.51 40.00
C PHE A 633 -7.02 -6.92 39.97
N PHE A 634 -7.83 -7.93 40.31
CA PHE A 634 -7.44 -9.33 40.11
C PHE A 634 -7.53 -9.67 38.62
N SER A 635 -6.54 -10.42 38.11
CA SER A 635 -6.59 -10.90 36.73
C SER A 635 -6.63 -12.42 36.67
N VAL A 636 -7.66 -12.98 36.04
CA VAL A 636 -7.77 -14.41 35.75
C VAL A 636 -7.28 -14.66 34.34
N LEU A 637 -6.24 -15.49 34.23
CA LEU A 637 -5.54 -15.78 32.99
C LEU A 637 -5.98 -17.16 32.52
N SER A 638 -6.86 -17.14 31.53
CA SER A 638 -7.52 -18.33 30.99
C SER A 638 -6.91 -18.74 29.67
N HIS A 639 -6.60 -20.03 29.52
CA HIS A 639 -6.17 -20.60 28.25
C HIS A 639 -7.12 -21.75 27.85
N PRO A 640 -7.61 -21.79 26.60
CA PRO A 640 -8.60 -22.78 26.19
C PRO A 640 -7.95 -24.13 25.88
N LYS A 641 -8.73 -25.22 25.90
CA LYS A 641 -8.25 -26.53 25.40
C LYS A 641 -8.50 -26.68 23.90
N ASN A 642 -9.68 -26.24 23.44
CA ASN A 642 -9.99 -26.13 22.03
C ASN A 642 -10.42 -24.70 21.75
N ARG A 643 -9.46 -23.89 21.28
CA ARG A 643 -9.63 -22.43 21.12
C ARG A 643 -10.78 -22.06 20.20
N ILE A 644 -10.92 -22.73 19.06
CA ILE A 644 -12.00 -22.43 18.09
C ILE A 644 -13.37 -22.79 18.68
N GLU A 645 -13.50 -23.95 19.32
CA GLU A 645 -14.77 -24.41 19.88
C GLU A 645 -15.19 -23.63 21.12
N GLU A 646 -14.24 -23.23 21.97
CA GLU A 646 -14.49 -22.54 23.23
C GLU A 646 -14.70 -21.03 23.02
N TYR A 647 -13.92 -20.38 22.12
CA TYR A 647 -13.99 -18.92 21.93
C TYR A 647 -14.93 -18.51 20.79
N GLY A 648 -15.27 -19.42 19.88
CA GLY A 648 -16.17 -19.16 18.75
C GLY A 648 -17.65 -19.03 19.12
N SER A 649 -17.98 -18.01 19.91
CA SER A 649 -19.34 -17.70 20.40
C SER A 649 -20.02 -18.90 21.06
N SER A 650 -19.30 -19.56 21.99
CA SER A 650 -19.73 -20.81 22.63
C SER A 650 -20.59 -20.55 23.87
N PRO A 651 -21.87 -20.96 23.88
CA PRO A 651 -22.71 -20.84 25.07
C PRO A 651 -22.18 -21.68 26.24
N LYS A 652 -21.62 -22.86 25.94
CA LYS A 652 -21.07 -23.78 26.95
C LYS A 652 -19.90 -23.15 27.70
N TYR A 653 -18.96 -22.55 26.95
CA TYR A 653 -17.80 -21.89 27.55
C TYR A 653 -18.18 -20.63 28.32
N ALA A 654 -19.08 -19.80 27.78
CA ALA A 654 -19.56 -18.62 28.47
C ALA A 654 -20.30 -18.96 29.78
N LYS A 655 -21.09 -20.04 29.79
CA LYS A 655 -21.72 -20.55 31.01
C LYS A 655 -20.68 -21.04 32.02
N PHE A 656 -19.64 -21.73 31.56
CA PHE A 656 -18.52 -22.15 32.41
C PHE A 656 -17.85 -20.96 33.11
N LEU A 657 -17.50 -19.92 32.35
CA LEU A 657 -16.84 -18.73 32.91
C LEU A 657 -17.71 -18.06 33.99
N THR A 658 -19.00 -17.92 33.73
CA THR A 658 -19.93 -17.19 34.59
C THR A 658 -20.44 -17.98 35.79
N HIS A 659 -20.69 -19.28 35.64
CA HIS A 659 -21.34 -20.09 36.69
C HIS A 659 -20.36 -20.98 37.46
N GLU A 660 -19.13 -21.16 36.98
CA GLU A 660 -18.12 -21.96 37.68
C GLU A 660 -16.85 -21.15 37.95
N LEU A 661 -16.21 -20.57 36.93
CA LEU A 661 -14.92 -19.91 37.12
C LEU A 661 -15.02 -18.69 38.04
N ILE A 662 -15.90 -17.73 37.73
CA ILE A 662 -16.07 -16.52 38.56
C ILE A 662 -16.43 -16.88 40.01
N PRO A 663 -17.45 -17.73 40.29
CA PRO A 663 -17.75 -18.14 41.66
C PRO A 663 -16.60 -18.84 42.37
N GLU A 664 -15.75 -19.61 41.67
CA GLU A 664 -14.57 -20.22 42.28
C GLU A 664 -13.50 -19.17 42.65
N VAL A 665 -13.38 -18.09 41.90
CA VAL A 665 -12.47 -16.96 42.22
C VAL A 665 -13.02 -16.15 43.40
N GLU A 666 -14.32 -15.86 43.40
CA GLU A 666 -15.01 -15.11 44.46
C GLU A 666 -14.96 -15.80 45.83
N LYS A 667 -14.89 -17.14 45.86
CA LYS A 667 -14.68 -17.89 47.11
C LYS A 667 -13.29 -17.69 47.72
N ARG A 668 -12.30 -17.29 46.91
CA ARG A 668 -10.88 -17.25 47.30
C ARG A 668 -10.38 -15.82 47.53
N TYR A 669 -10.95 -14.85 46.83
CA TYR A 669 -10.52 -13.46 46.89
C TYR A 669 -11.72 -12.52 47.01
N PRO A 670 -11.54 -11.35 47.67
CA PRO A 670 -12.59 -10.35 47.78
C PRO A 670 -12.74 -9.62 46.43
N ILE A 671 -13.63 -10.13 45.58
CA ILE A 671 -13.98 -9.53 44.29
C ILE A 671 -15.20 -8.63 44.45
N LEU A 672 -15.16 -7.43 43.86
CA LEU A 672 -16.30 -6.51 43.86
C LEU A 672 -17.47 -7.10 43.06
N PRO A 673 -18.72 -7.02 43.58
CA PRO A 673 -19.90 -7.40 42.83
C PRO A 673 -20.21 -6.39 41.72
N GLY A 674 -21.17 -6.73 40.85
CA GLY A 674 -21.64 -5.84 39.78
C GLY A 674 -20.87 -5.98 38.46
N SER A 675 -21.56 -5.76 37.35
CA SER A 675 -20.99 -5.88 36.00
C SER A 675 -19.93 -4.82 35.71
N GLU A 676 -20.07 -3.62 36.29
CA GLU A 676 -19.16 -2.50 36.16
C GLU A 676 -17.75 -2.79 36.72
N ASN A 677 -17.63 -3.78 37.61
CA ASN A 677 -16.38 -4.22 38.20
C ASN A 677 -15.78 -5.46 37.51
N ARG A 678 -16.36 -5.92 36.41
CA ARG A 678 -15.89 -7.09 35.67
C ARG A 678 -15.61 -6.78 34.20
N CYS A 679 -14.40 -7.12 33.74
CA CYS A 679 -13.97 -6.91 32.36
C CYS A 679 -13.52 -8.21 31.68
N SER A 680 -13.88 -8.37 30.41
CA SER A 680 -13.37 -9.42 29.54
C SER A 680 -12.36 -8.86 28.54
N VAL A 681 -11.16 -9.44 28.49
CA VAL A 681 -10.07 -9.00 27.61
C VAL A 681 -9.64 -10.16 26.72
N GLY A 682 -9.48 -9.92 25.43
CA GLY A 682 -8.92 -10.93 24.54
C GLY A 682 -8.53 -10.41 23.17
N ALA A 683 -7.67 -11.19 22.51
CA ALA A 683 -7.18 -10.94 21.17
C ALA A 683 -7.79 -11.91 20.15
N SER A 684 -8.04 -11.47 18.92
CA SER A 684 -8.52 -12.33 17.84
C SER A 684 -9.86 -13.01 18.19
N LEU A 685 -9.93 -14.34 18.26
CA LEU A 685 -11.10 -15.07 18.78
C LEU A 685 -11.42 -14.74 20.24
N GLY A 686 -10.43 -14.42 21.06
CA GLY A 686 -10.65 -13.94 22.43
C GLY A 686 -11.34 -12.58 22.46
N GLY A 687 -11.06 -11.70 21.50
CA GLY A 687 -11.75 -10.41 21.34
C GLY A 687 -13.22 -10.60 20.95
N LEU A 688 -13.48 -11.52 20.01
CA LEU A 688 -14.84 -11.97 19.70
C LEU A 688 -15.56 -12.50 20.94
N LEU A 689 -14.91 -13.36 21.73
CA LEU A 689 -15.48 -13.91 22.96
C LEU A 689 -15.81 -12.80 23.97
N SER A 690 -14.94 -11.79 24.13
CA SER A 690 -15.22 -10.66 25.00
C SER A 690 -16.50 -9.92 24.62
N ILE A 691 -16.70 -9.66 23.32
CA ILE A 691 -17.93 -9.05 22.81
C ILE A 691 -19.14 -9.99 22.97
N TYR A 692 -18.95 -11.29 22.80
CA TYR A 692 -19.99 -12.29 23.04
C TYR A 692 -20.43 -12.35 24.51
N LEU A 693 -19.50 -12.22 25.45
CA LEU A 693 -19.78 -12.28 26.88
C LEU A 693 -20.59 -11.09 27.38
N ILE A 694 -20.26 -9.87 26.91
CA ILE A 694 -21.03 -8.67 27.27
C ILE A 694 -22.44 -8.68 26.65
N ASP A 695 -22.62 -9.29 25.47
CA ASP A 695 -23.96 -9.45 24.85
C ASP A 695 -24.81 -10.49 25.57
N THR A 696 -24.20 -11.62 25.94
CA THR A 696 -24.91 -12.79 26.48
C THR A 696 -25.12 -12.71 28.00
N TYR A 697 -24.18 -12.09 28.72
CA TYR A 697 -24.18 -11.95 30.18
C TYR A 697 -23.91 -10.50 30.61
N PRO A 698 -24.74 -9.54 30.20
CA PRO A 698 -24.53 -8.12 30.51
C PRO A 698 -24.56 -7.80 32.01
N ASP A 699 -25.33 -8.56 32.80
CA ASP A 699 -25.39 -8.42 34.26
C ASP A 699 -24.13 -8.95 34.97
N VAL A 700 -23.27 -9.67 34.23
CA VAL A 700 -22.00 -10.20 34.75
C VAL A 700 -20.82 -9.37 34.24
N PHE A 701 -20.79 -8.99 32.97
CA PHE A 701 -19.69 -8.24 32.34
C PHE A 701 -20.17 -6.89 31.83
N GLY A 702 -19.67 -5.81 32.43
CA GLY A 702 -19.98 -4.43 32.02
C GLY A 702 -18.87 -3.78 31.18
N LYS A 703 -17.74 -4.46 31.01
CA LYS A 703 -16.56 -3.95 30.30
C LYS A 703 -15.95 -5.01 29.37
N ALA A 704 -15.47 -4.58 28.20
CA ALA A 704 -14.72 -5.46 27.30
C ALA A 704 -13.56 -4.73 26.61
N ILE A 705 -12.44 -5.43 26.46
CA ILE A 705 -11.36 -5.07 25.53
C ILE A 705 -11.28 -6.16 24.46
N SER A 706 -11.45 -5.76 23.20
CA SER A 706 -11.35 -6.63 22.02
C SER A 706 -10.22 -6.14 21.12
N GLN A 707 -9.11 -6.86 21.13
CA GLN A 707 -7.95 -6.56 20.29
C GLN A 707 -8.01 -7.42 19.01
N SER A 708 -8.01 -6.79 17.84
CA SER A 708 -8.09 -7.45 16.52
C SER A 708 -9.20 -8.50 16.42
N GLY A 709 -10.42 -8.14 16.83
CA GLY A 709 -11.53 -9.09 17.01
C GLY A 709 -11.88 -9.87 15.73
N SER A 710 -12.03 -11.20 15.84
CA SER A 710 -12.37 -12.09 14.71
C SER A 710 -13.86 -12.08 14.37
N PHE A 711 -14.38 -10.93 13.94
CA PHE A 711 -15.80 -10.74 13.62
C PHE A 711 -16.18 -11.27 12.23
N PHE A 712 -16.03 -12.58 12.01
CA PHE A 712 -16.34 -13.21 10.72
C PHE A 712 -17.81 -12.95 10.33
N MET A 713 -18.04 -12.50 9.10
CA MET A 713 -19.37 -12.17 8.60
C MET A 713 -19.53 -12.62 7.14
N HIS A 714 -20.77 -12.82 6.70
CA HIS A 714 -21.11 -13.13 5.30
C HIS A 714 -20.99 -11.89 4.40
N LYS A 715 -19.80 -11.27 4.40
CA LYS A 715 -19.38 -10.23 3.45
C LYS A 715 -18.14 -10.73 2.70
N ASP A 716 -17.95 -10.22 1.49
CA ASP A 716 -16.92 -10.71 0.59
C ASP A 716 -15.50 -10.58 1.18
N GLY A 717 -14.65 -11.58 0.91
CA GLY A 717 -13.31 -11.76 1.49
C GLY A 717 -13.25 -12.77 2.65
N PHE A 718 -14.34 -12.92 3.42
CA PHE A 718 -14.40 -13.84 4.59
C PHE A 718 -15.57 -14.82 4.54
N LYS A 719 -16.30 -14.88 3.42
CA LYS A 719 -17.44 -15.78 3.22
C LYS A 719 -17.10 -17.24 3.56
N SER A 720 -15.94 -17.75 3.15
CA SER A 720 -15.56 -19.13 3.46
C SER A 720 -15.28 -19.35 4.95
N LEU A 721 -14.71 -18.37 5.65
CA LEU A 721 -14.54 -18.44 7.12
C LEU A 721 -15.90 -18.35 7.84
N ALA A 722 -16.79 -17.47 7.37
CA ALA A 722 -18.14 -17.34 7.92
C ALA A 722 -18.96 -18.63 7.74
N GLU A 723 -18.83 -19.30 6.59
CA GLU A 723 -19.46 -20.60 6.32
C GLU A 723 -18.86 -21.73 7.16
N LYS A 724 -17.53 -21.70 7.41
CA LYS A 724 -16.86 -22.66 8.30
C LYS A 724 -17.22 -22.46 9.77
N HIS A 725 -17.56 -21.24 10.18
CA HIS A 725 -17.85 -20.88 11.57
C HIS A 725 -19.22 -20.18 11.72
N PRO A 726 -20.33 -20.88 11.47
CA PRO A 726 -21.66 -20.28 11.41
C PRO A 726 -22.15 -19.71 12.75
N ARG A 727 -21.66 -20.23 13.90
CA ARG A 727 -21.96 -19.64 15.22
C ARG A 727 -21.43 -18.21 15.33
N ILE A 728 -20.20 -17.99 14.88
CA ILE A 728 -19.54 -16.68 14.90
C ILE A 728 -20.30 -15.72 13.98
N SER A 729 -20.53 -16.10 12.73
CA SER A 729 -21.19 -15.23 11.76
C SER A 729 -22.62 -14.89 12.14
N LYS A 730 -23.38 -15.84 12.69
CA LYS A 730 -24.73 -15.61 13.20
C LYS A 730 -24.73 -14.66 14.40
N PHE A 731 -23.79 -14.83 15.33
CA PHE A 731 -23.65 -13.92 16.46
C PHE A 731 -23.32 -12.50 16.00
N VAL A 732 -22.26 -12.33 15.19
CA VAL A 732 -21.83 -11.01 14.70
C VAL A 732 -22.95 -10.30 13.93
N ALA A 733 -23.69 -11.04 13.09
CA ALA A 733 -24.83 -10.48 12.35
C ALA A 733 -25.97 -10.02 13.27
N ASN A 734 -26.24 -10.74 14.36
CA ASN A 734 -27.27 -10.36 15.33
C ASN A 734 -26.82 -9.20 16.22
N PHE A 735 -25.59 -9.25 16.72
CA PHE A 735 -25.03 -8.22 17.59
C PHE A 735 -25.00 -6.85 16.90
N THR A 736 -24.56 -6.81 15.64
CA THR A 736 -24.43 -5.55 14.88
C THR A 736 -25.75 -4.93 14.43
N ARG A 737 -26.90 -5.59 14.62
CA ARG A 737 -28.21 -5.14 14.13
C ARG A 737 -29.16 -4.65 15.21
N PHE A 738 -29.09 -5.23 16.39
CA PHE A 738 -30.12 -5.04 17.41
C PHE A 738 -29.49 -4.38 18.64
N PRO A 739 -30.01 -3.24 19.12
CA PRO A 739 -29.54 -2.63 20.36
C PRO A 739 -29.83 -3.56 21.56
N ARG A 740 -29.11 -3.36 22.66
CA ARG A 740 -29.32 -4.06 23.94
C ARG A 740 -29.66 -3.06 25.03
N LYS A 741 -30.33 -3.54 26.09
CA LYS A 741 -30.77 -2.70 27.22
C LYS A 741 -29.61 -2.18 28.08
N SER A 742 -28.51 -2.92 28.14
CA SER A 742 -27.28 -2.56 28.83
C SER A 742 -26.28 -1.98 27.84
N ALA A 743 -25.69 -0.83 28.17
CA ALA A 743 -24.59 -0.21 27.41
C ALA A 743 -23.24 -0.46 28.14
N PRO A 744 -22.56 -1.59 27.91
CA PRO A 744 -21.23 -1.83 28.44
C PRO A 744 -20.20 -0.85 27.85
N LYS A 745 -19.09 -0.65 28.58
CA LYS A 745 -17.93 0.08 28.05
C LYS A 745 -17.05 -0.85 27.24
N ILE A 746 -16.74 -0.46 26.02
CA ILE A 746 -16.03 -1.31 25.07
C ILE A 746 -14.78 -0.57 24.58
N VAL A 747 -13.65 -1.27 24.56
CA VAL A 747 -12.44 -0.82 23.85
C VAL A 747 -12.13 -1.79 22.72
N LEU A 748 -12.05 -1.28 21.49
CA LEU A 748 -11.56 -2.02 20.34
C LEU A 748 -10.18 -1.48 19.94
N THR A 749 -9.24 -2.37 19.66
CA THR A 749 -7.99 -2.00 18.98
C THR A 749 -7.75 -2.92 17.80
N CYS A 750 -7.07 -2.44 16.75
CA CYS A 750 -6.75 -3.30 15.61
C CYS A 750 -5.49 -2.82 14.87
N GLY A 751 -4.65 -3.75 14.43
CA GLY A 751 -3.50 -3.43 13.60
C GLY A 751 -3.92 -3.01 12.20
N ARG A 752 -3.26 -2.00 11.62
CA ARG A 752 -3.53 -1.51 10.26
C ARG A 752 -3.02 -2.47 9.19
N PHE A 753 -2.03 -3.29 9.51
CA PHE A 753 -1.37 -4.18 8.56
C PHE A 753 -2.02 -5.57 8.51
N GLU A 754 -3.21 -5.78 9.08
CA GLU A 754 -3.89 -7.08 9.09
C GLU A 754 -5.25 -7.04 8.40
N SER A 755 -5.69 -8.20 7.89
CA SER A 755 -6.95 -8.30 7.15
C SER A 755 -8.21 -8.12 8.01
N LEU A 756 -8.13 -8.29 9.33
CA LEU A 756 -9.29 -8.12 10.21
C LEU A 756 -9.67 -6.64 10.44
N ILE A 757 -8.83 -5.70 10.00
CA ILE A 757 -9.08 -4.26 10.13
C ILE A 757 -10.44 -3.86 9.55
N TYR A 758 -10.81 -4.44 8.41
CA TYR A 758 -12.10 -4.16 7.76
C TYR A 758 -13.29 -4.60 8.63
N MET A 759 -13.17 -5.74 9.31
CA MET A 759 -14.25 -6.27 10.17
C MET A 759 -14.37 -5.52 11.48
N ASN A 760 -13.23 -5.08 12.04
CA ASN A 760 -13.22 -4.25 13.24
C ASN A 760 -13.81 -2.86 12.96
N ARG A 761 -13.49 -2.23 11.82
CA ARG A 761 -14.14 -0.97 11.40
C ARG A 761 -15.66 -1.09 11.23
N ILE A 762 -16.14 -2.19 10.63
CA ILE A 762 -17.59 -2.46 10.50
C ILE A 762 -18.23 -2.67 11.87
N MET A 763 -17.53 -3.32 12.81
CA MET A 763 -18.03 -3.49 14.18
C MET A 763 -18.14 -2.14 14.89
N VAL A 764 -17.13 -1.27 14.76
CA VAL A 764 -17.14 0.08 15.34
C VAL A 764 -18.31 0.90 14.81
N GLU A 765 -18.53 0.92 13.49
CA GLU A 765 -19.69 1.58 12.87
C GLU A 765 -21.03 1.03 13.39
N ALA A 766 -21.09 -0.27 13.69
CA ALA A 766 -22.28 -0.88 14.27
C ALA A 766 -22.48 -0.51 15.74
N LEU A 767 -21.41 -0.46 16.53
CA LEU A 767 -21.44 -0.06 17.94
C LEU A 767 -21.87 1.41 18.08
N ASP A 768 -21.32 2.29 17.24
CA ASP A 768 -21.66 3.71 17.16
C ASP A 768 -23.15 3.91 16.82
N ARG A 769 -23.63 3.28 15.73
CA ARG A 769 -25.06 3.32 15.35
C ARG A 769 -26.00 2.80 16.45
N LEU A 770 -25.53 1.87 17.27
CA LEU A 770 -26.30 1.28 18.36
C LEU A 770 -26.11 2.00 19.70
N ASN A 771 -25.40 3.15 19.72
CA ASN A 771 -25.12 3.99 20.88
C ASN A 771 -24.39 3.26 22.03
N TYR A 772 -23.43 2.39 21.70
CA TYR A 772 -22.52 1.82 22.71
C TYR A 772 -21.40 2.80 23.07
N ASP A 773 -20.99 2.82 24.34
CA ASP A 773 -19.77 3.51 24.80
C ASP A 773 -18.54 2.73 24.31
N CYS A 774 -18.03 3.09 23.14
CA CYS A 774 -16.96 2.39 22.45
C CYS A 774 -15.79 3.32 22.13
N TYR A 775 -14.61 3.01 22.68
CA TYR A 775 -13.34 3.60 22.28
C TYR A 775 -12.65 2.71 21.23
N TYR A 776 -12.22 3.31 20.12
CA TYR A 776 -11.54 2.59 19.04
C TYR A 776 -10.22 3.25 18.67
N TYR A 777 -9.18 2.44 18.49
CA TYR A 777 -7.86 2.91 18.03
C TYR A 777 -7.17 1.90 17.11
N GLU A 778 -6.52 2.43 16.07
CA GLU A 778 -5.73 1.67 15.10
C GLU A 778 -4.24 1.96 15.26
N TYR A 779 -3.39 0.94 15.15
CA TYR A 779 -1.95 1.07 15.27
C TYR A 779 -1.21 0.47 14.06
N ASN A 780 -0.01 1.00 13.78
CA ASN A 780 0.82 0.58 12.65
C ASN A 780 1.60 -0.71 12.97
N ASP A 781 0.88 -1.80 13.21
CA ASP A 781 1.40 -3.16 13.27
C ASP A 781 0.36 -4.13 12.68
N GLY A 782 0.67 -5.41 12.63
CA GLY A 782 -0.22 -6.48 12.20
C GLY A 782 -0.95 -7.18 13.34
N HIS A 783 -1.28 -8.45 13.09
CA HIS A 783 -1.98 -9.33 14.03
C HIS A 783 -1.00 -9.97 15.02
N THR A 784 -0.41 -9.16 15.91
CA THR A 784 0.77 -9.54 16.73
C THR A 784 0.54 -9.37 18.23
N TRP A 785 1.17 -10.25 19.03
CA TRP A 785 1.14 -10.16 20.50
C TRP A 785 1.82 -8.90 21.05
N ALA A 786 2.88 -8.43 20.38
CA ALA A 786 3.55 -7.20 20.77
C ALA A 786 2.63 -5.98 20.60
N GLY A 787 1.94 -5.85 19.44
CA GLY A 787 0.99 -4.76 19.22
C GLY A 787 -0.20 -4.81 20.18
N TRP A 788 -0.67 -6.00 20.55
CA TRP A 788 -1.67 -6.16 21.62
C TRP A 788 -1.12 -5.76 22.99
N GLY A 789 0.15 -6.06 23.29
CA GLY A 789 0.83 -5.58 24.50
C GLY A 789 0.97 -4.05 24.54
N ASP A 790 1.33 -3.43 23.41
CA ASP A 790 1.53 -1.99 23.30
C ASP A 790 0.23 -1.19 23.49
N THR A 791 -0.90 -1.73 23.01
CA THR A 791 -2.20 -1.06 23.10
C THR A 791 -2.98 -1.37 24.38
N LEU A 792 -2.61 -2.42 25.11
CA LEU A 792 -3.31 -2.83 26.32
C LEU A 792 -3.27 -1.76 27.45
N PRO A 793 -2.16 -1.07 27.73
CA PRO A 793 -2.11 -0.04 28.76
C PRO A 793 -3.14 1.07 28.54
N ALA A 794 -3.18 1.69 27.36
CA ALA A 794 -4.16 2.72 27.04
C ALA A 794 -5.60 2.20 27.14
N SER A 795 -5.84 0.95 26.72
CA SER A 795 -7.16 0.30 26.83
C SER A 795 -7.58 0.12 28.30
N LEU A 796 -6.66 -0.26 29.18
CA LEU A 796 -6.92 -0.39 30.62
C LEU A 796 -7.15 0.96 31.29
N VAL A 797 -6.41 2.00 30.92
CA VAL A 797 -6.62 3.37 31.40
C VAL A 797 -8.03 3.85 31.05
N HIS A 798 -8.49 3.62 29.82
CA HIS A 798 -9.81 4.04 29.40
C HIS A 798 -10.94 3.41 30.26
N LEU A 799 -10.75 2.16 30.71
CA LEU A 799 -11.79 1.41 31.45
C LEU A 799 -11.66 1.50 32.99
N PHE A 800 -10.46 1.75 33.51
CA PHE A 800 -10.14 1.65 34.94
C PHE A 800 -9.27 2.81 35.48
N GLY A 801 -8.98 3.83 34.65
CA GLY A 801 -8.26 5.03 35.06
C GLY A 801 -9.04 5.84 36.10
N LYS A 802 -8.33 6.57 36.96
CA LYS A 802 -8.94 7.43 37.97
C LYS A 802 -9.47 8.72 37.31
N PRO A 803 -10.71 9.16 37.59
CA PRO A 803 -11.16 10.50 37.21
C PRO A 803 -10.42 11.53 38.08
N SER A 804 -9.81 12.53 37.43
CA SER A 804 -8.96 13.62 37.97
C SER A 804 -7.48 13.29 38.23
N GLU A 805 -6.66 13.47 37.20
CA GLU A 805 -5.54 14.42 37.18
C GLU A 805 -5.19 14.68 35.71
N THR A 806 -5.34 15.94 35.31
CA THR A 806 -4.87 16.49 34.04
C THR A 806 -3.39 16.14 33.87
N ILE A 807 -3.04 15.55 32.73
CA ILE A 807 -1.67 15.25 32.33
C ILE A 807 -0.87 16.56 32.36
N SER A 808 0.10 16.68 33.27
CA SER A 808 1.02 17.82 33.35
C SER A 808 2.07 17.77 32.25
N GLU A 809 2.50 18.95 31.77
CA GLU A 809 3.48 19.15 30.68
C GLU A 809 4.87 18.52 30.93
N ASP A 810 5.19 18.05 32.14
CA ASP A 810 6.48 17.46 32.47
C ASP A 810 6.37 15.98 32.91
N GLY A 811 6.23 15.08 31.94
CA GLY A 811 6.77 13.71 32.05
C GLY A 811 5.80 12.54 32.22
N LEU A 812 5.74 11.74 31.14
CA LEU A 812 5.49 10.28 31.07
C LEU A 812 4.06 9.74 30.79
N ILE A 813 3.93 9.35 29.51
CA ILE A 813 3.16 8.24 28.88
C ILE A 813 1.86 8.62 28.17
N VAL A 814 2.04 9.14 26.94
CA VAL A 814 1.22 8.82 25.77
C VAL A 814 2.19 8.78 24.56
N PRO A 815 2.24 7.72 23.72
CA PRO A 815 2.94 7.81 22.44
C PRO A 815 2.27 8.91 21.59
N ALA A 816 3.07 9.75 20.92
CA ALA A 816 2.68 10.98 20.24
C ALA A 816 1.74 10.83 19.01
N GLY A 817 0.78 9.91 19.02
CA GLY A 817 -0.23 9.71 17.97
C GLY A 817 -1.68 9.62 18.49
N LEU A 818 -1.93 9.94 19.75
CA LEU A 818 -3.23 9.79 20.42
C LEU A 818 -3.95 11.14 20.61
N ILE A 819 -4.33 11.78 19.49
CA ILE A 819 -5.44 12.73 19.46
C ILE A 819 -6.35 12.30 18.30
N GLY A 820 -7.32 11.45 18.60
CA GLY A 820 -8.42 11.12 17.71
C GLY A 820 -9.62 11.99 18.06
N PHE A 821 -10.15 12.67 17.05
CA PHE A 821 -11.43 13.39 17.00
C PHE A 821 -12.40 13.05 18.15
N SER A 822 -12.47 13.92 19.16
CA SER A 822 -13.71 14.14 19.90
C SER A 822 -14.54 15.14 19.10
N GLY A 823 -15.73 14.72 18.67
CA GLY A 823 -16.70 15.62 18.05
C GLY A 823 -17.05 16.74 19.02
N GLU A 824 -16.71 17.97 18.64
CA GLU A 824 -17.32 19.16 19.22
C GLU A 824 -18.59 19.48 18.41
N ASN A 825 -19.72 19.26 19.07
CA ASN A 825 -20.96 19.97 18.77
C ASN A 825 -20.69 21.46 18.97
N GLU A 826 -20.48 22.21 17.90
CA GLU A 826 -20.77 23.63 17.88
C GLU A 826 -22.03 23.91 17.07
N SER A 827 -22.84 24.74 17.70
CA SER A 827 -24.19 25.15 17.38
C SER A 827 -24.41 25.59 15.94
N ALA A 828 -25.58 25.22 15.44
CA ALA A 828 -26.20 25.79 14.26
C ALA A 828 -26.30 27.32 14.38
N GLU A 829 -25.61 28.04 13.49
CA GLU A 829 -26.06 29.34 13.02
C GLU A 829 -26.06 29.38 11.49
N SER A 830 -27.19 29.83 10.98
CA SER A 830 -27.55 30.05 9.59
C SER A 830 -26.67 31.10 8.93
N ALA A 831 -26.19 30.81 7.72
CA ALA A 831 -25.97 31.84 6.70
C ALA A 831 -26.17 31.24 5.31
N ASP A 832 -27.17 31.76 4.62
CA ASP A 832 -27.33 31.71 3.16
C ASP A 832 -26.02 32.04 2.45
N TYR A 833 -25.75 31.42 1.31
CA TYR A 833 -25.49 32.13 0.04
C TYR A 833 -25.61 31.15 -1.13
N ALA A 834 -26.49 31.51 -2.06
CA ALA A 834 -26.61 30.96 -3.40
C ALA A 834 -25.47 31.47 -4.29
N ASP A 835 -24.83 30.56 -5.05
CA ASP A 835 -24.71 30.57 -6.52
C ASP A 835 -23.81 29.42 -7.00
#